data_AF-A0A932QFD8-F1
#
_entry.id   AF-A0A932QFD8-F1
#
_cell.length_a   1.000
_cell.length_b   1.000
_cell.length_c   1.000
_cell.angle_alpha   90.00
_cell.angle_beta   90.00
_cell.angle_gamma   90.00
#
_symmetry.space_group_name_H-M   'P 1'
#
loop_
_entity.id
_entity.type
_entity.pdbx_description
1 polymer ?
#
loop_
_entity_poly.entity_id
_entity_poly.type
_entity_poly.pdbx_seq_one_letter_code
_entity_poly.pdbx_strand_id
1 'polypeptide(L)'
;MRAGDLDDAVRRYTGDFFGTFASPGADEFERWADVERARLRALFVHAAESLARRALDRGRSAEAIALAHRIREVAPLVETGWQLLLESLSASGDVIGARAEADHFERWLESEDHVPEPASVAALRLARHVRAFAPQAASAGELTTDLVGRELDFSTLHDLWMVARAKGARTALVTGEGGIGKSRLVHDLRARIVAARGRVVWSAVRAGDRHVAYSALADLASELAAMPGAAGISQHSAAALLALDPSLSTRFSGGADTADGDEALRRRSLALLELIAAVADDAPFTLVIDDLHWCDDESLRALSFVAERLRAERVLLVLTARPTRPLPTLGEQVVTLRLAPLTEEQVELLVASMAPLPRDPWAATLATRLRRCSGGFPLLVLEALRLSLERGVLQLADDGWHCASEEELDLTLQQGAVVGRRLGTLQPQESRVLSAIAAAEMPLAEDLLPAAADLDATVAATASTTLELRGLIRATGGGWRVAHDEIGGVALSLLAPDALGATHLRLAEVLGTAPDANARRRALRHFVAAKAWSRAAELVRTILRETPRRIPLDDELRAMLGDELPAAERAQIVATLPFSVRHPAWRRTMQVGGAIAAVAALVVFARDRFMRALPPEAELTVAYADPAGGALVHRIGVSMRDWDETRPIDAVVTTAAEHWRASPTAAPDPVWSPTGDEWAADEAFADSGGLDVVIIGRDGQHRRLTSTPGDDKPMAWSPDGALLVIATSRWNADRRSNLALIRATDGALTRRFTSRPHVSESEVRWSPDGVHIAFTRVDLDGEGMQACWNTADAANERCVAQPGWDRIAVREWLDDQHLLVRADSASLAMMFTLDITSGRLRRSGLHPEQQFAMDDDGRWMSASSRLPGEGLRLMVGPAGQFTRARRVELPEPAAARLLVWWSRPHPDYVDRITISQPPTGVTRGAPTTLKAVVLTKSGRSIDAPVLTWRSLDERVATIDSAGQLVARDTGRVTVEVSIGGWRSTRSSIHVTEGRYALLMDEQWTGDVASRWRWYGDPFPRVVDDGRGGHAFLNNGDGVFFSGAHTTSSYVARHGLALDFELSAPITDVKWQIVSAFLQPDAALGPLSSWDHRTGYVPTTPTTEPSCAFVFPPGEGPEARERVVPGGLLATHAVHGRPLELASGAWHRVRLQLLPDGRCAMALDGIAFWIGPPAERPPVRTRVQLEGNSVGTRLLIGHLRLWSGVPPGVDWTRIQSPKGREAPPGPDGASRRIGTKRVF
;
A
#
# COMPACT_ATOMS: atom_id res chain seq x y z
N MET A 1 24.60 17.42 49.02
CA MET A 1 23.77 18.64 49.21
C MET A 1 24.08 19.74 48.17
N ARG A 2 25.07 20.64 48.34
CA ARG A 2 25.32 21.73 47.36
C ARG A 2 25.68 21.27 45.94
N ALA A 3 26.27 20.08 45.81
CA ALA A 3 26.61 19.46 44.52
C ALA A 3 25.44 18.66 43.89
N GLY A 4 24.23 18.67 44.48
CA GLY A 4 23.08 17.92 43.98
C GLY A 4 23.07 16.41 44.29
N ASP A 5 24.19 15.84 44.72
CA ASP A 5 24.27 14.44 45.17
C ASP A 5 23.68 14.31 46.60
N LEU A 6 22.48 13.73 46.67
CA LEU A 6 21.72 13.52 47.90
C LEU A 6 21.99 12.13 48.49
N ASP A 7 22.23 11.12 47.64
CA ASP A 7 22.58 9.77 48.07
C ASP A 7 23.90 9.74 48.85
N ASP A 8 24.92 10.45 48.36
CA ASP A 8 26.20 10.56 49.06
C ASP A 8 26.07 11.33 50.38
N ALA A 9 25.20 12.34 50.42
CA ALA A 9 24.95 13.09 51.66
C ALA A 9 24.28 12.22 52.74
N VAL A 10 23.30 11.40 52.36
CA VAL A 10 22.61 10.48 53.27
C VAL A 10 23.50 9.32 53.72
N ARG A 11 24.43 8.85 52.88
CA ARG A 11 25.43 7.83 53.27
C ARG A 11 26.47 8.36 54.25
N ARG A 12 26.94 9.60 54.09
CA ARG A 12 27.97 10.19 54.96
C ARG A 12 27.47 10.55 56.36
N TYR A 13 26.17 10.72 56.55
CA TYR A 13 25.59 10.99 57.85
C TYR A 13 25.37 9.67 58.60
N THR A 14 26.20 9.41 59.61
CA THR A 14 26.20 8.17 60.41
C THR A 14 25.75 8.37 61.86
N GLY A 15 25.34 9.58 62.24
CA GLY A 15 24.95 9.95 63.60
C GLY A 15 25.25 11.42 63.91
N ASP A 16 24.95 11.86 65.12
CA ASP A 16 25.20 13.24 65.54
C ASP A 16 26.69 13.59 65.54
N PHE A 17 27.00 14.79 65.04
CA PHE A 17 28.34 15.35 65.07
C PHE A 17 28.85 15.45 66.52
N PHE A 18 29.96 14.77 66.82
CA PHE A 18 30.49 14.65 68.19
C PHE A 18 29.45 14.11 69.21
N GLY A 19 28.57 13.18 68.82
CA GLY A 19 27.47 12.71 69.69
C GLY A 19 27.88 12.10 71.04
N THR A 20 29.11 11.58 71.17
CA THR A 20 29.65 11.02 72.42
C THR A 20 30.72 11.88 73.08
N PHE A 21 31.06 13.03 72.49
CA PHE A 21 32.10 13.93 72.98
C PHE A 21 31.45 15.12 73.68
N ALA A 22 31.88 15.36 74.93
CA ALA A 22 31.53 16.53 75.72
C ALA A 22 32.82 17.19 76.22
N SER A 23 32.85 18.52 76.23
CA SER A 23 33.92 19.35 76.77
C SER A 23 33.38 20.21 77.92
N PRO A 24 33.28 19.63 79.14
CA PRO A 24 32.75 20.35 80.30
C PRO A 24 33.58 21.61 80.60
N GLY A 25 32.92 22.77 80.65
CA GLY A 25 33.55 24.08 80.90
C GLY A 25 33.80 24.94 79.65
N ALA A 26 33.46 24.45 78.45
CA ALA A 26 33.56 25.20 77.19
C ALA A 26 32.17 25.54 76.61
N ASP A 27 31.40 26.37 77.34
CA ASP A 27 30.00 26.68 77.01
C ASP A 27 29.78 27.30 75.60
N GLU A 28 30.78 27.98 75.04
CA GLU A 28 30.71 28.47 73.66
C GLU A 28 30.88 27.35 72.62
N PHE A 29 31.75 26.39 72.90
CA PHE A 29 31.95 25.22 72.06
C PHE A 29 30.73 24.30 72.10
N GLU A 30 30.15 24.03 73.29
CA GLU A 30 28.95 23.20 73.41
C GLU A 30 27.76 23.83 72.70
N ARG A 31 27.54 25.14 72.85
CA ARG A 31 26.47 25.86 72.12
C ARG A 31 26.69 25.83 70.60
N TRP A 32 27.92 26.00 70.13
CA TRP A 32 28.23 25.86 68.70
C TRP A 32 28.02 24.43 68.20
N ALA A 33 28.46 23.43 68.97
CA ALA A 33 28.32 22.02 68.63
C ALA A 33 26.85 21.62 68.55
N ASP A 34 26.00 22.11 69.45
CA ASP A 34 24.54 21.88 69.41
C ASP A 34 23.88 22.51 68.18
N VAL A 35 24.27 23.74 67.82
CA VAL A 35 23.81 24.38 66.58
C VAL A 35 24.25 23.57 65.35
N GLU A 36 25.49 23.07 65.34
CA GLU A 36 26.01 22.30 64.22
C GLU A 36 25.38 20.90 64.12
N ARG A 37 25.13 20.23 65.25
CA ARG A 37 24.34 18.98 65.31
C ARG A 37 22.94 19.19 64.74
N ALA A 38 22.23 20.23 65.19
CA ALA A 38 20.90 20.56 64.69
C ALA A 38 20.91 20.88 63.18
N ARG A 39 21.91 21.64 62.72
CA ARG A 39 22.08 21.98 61.30
C ARG A 39 22.31 20.74 60.42
N LEU A 40 23.22 19.86 60.83
CA LEU A 40 23.54 18.64 60.07
C LEU A 40 22.39 17.64 60.09
N ARG A 41 21.70 17.50 61.24
CA ARG A 41 20.49 16.68 61.35
C ARG A 41 19.39 17.16 60.42
N ALA A 42 19.11 18.46 60.38
CA ALA A 42 18.12 19.05 59.48
C ALA A 42 18.48 18.82 57.99
N LEU A 43 19.76 18.95 57.63
CA LEU A 43 20.24 18.67 56.28
C LEU A 43 20.08 17.20 55.88
N PHE A 44 20.34 16.27 56.81
CA PHE A 44 20.11 14.84 56.61
C PHE A 44 18.63 14.54 56.41
N VAL A 45 17.76 15.00 57.32
CA VAL A 45 16.31 14.76 57.25
C VAL A 45 15.76 15.25 55.92
N HIS A 46 16.11 16.46 55.48
CA HIS A 46 15.67 16.99 54.19
C HIS A 46 16.14 16.17 52.98
N ALA A 47 17.41 15.72 52.99
CA ALA A 47 17.96 14.91 51.91
C ALA A 47 17.33 13.51 51.85
N ALA A 48 17.16 12.87 53.02
CA ALA A 48 16.57 11.55 53.16
C ALA A 48 15.07 11.56 52.83
N GLU A 49 14.32 12.59 53.26
CA GLU A 49 12.93 12.79 52.85
C GLU A 49 12.82 12.93 51.33
N SER A 50 13.67 13.77 50.72
CA SER A 50 13.67 13.98 49.27
C SER A 50 14.00 12.69 48.49
N LEU A 51 14.83 11.81 49.05
CA LEU A 51 15.11 10.48 48.48
C LEU A 51 13.96 9.50 48.70
N ALA A 52 13.38 9.46 49.91
CA ALA A 52 12.26 8.59 50.23
C ALA A 52 11.03 8.91 49.37
N ARG A 53 10.70 10.19 49.18
CA ARG A 53 9.63 10.63 48.27
C ARG A 53 9.92 10.23 46.82
N ARG A 54 11.16 10.39 46.35
CA ARG A 54 11.57 9.92 45.02
C ARG A 54 11.53 8.39 44.88
N ALA A 55 11.81 7.65 45.94
CA ALA A 55 11.68 6.19 45.96
C ALA A 55 10.20 5.77 45.86
N LEU A 56 9.32 6.44 46.61
CA LEU A 56 7.87 6.23 46.53
C LEU A 56 7.28 6.56 45.16
N ASP A 57 7.70 7.67 44.55
CA ASP A 57 7.24 8.05 43.21
C ASP A 57 7.72 7.06 42.13
N ARG A 58 8.76 6.27 42.42
CA ARG A 58 9.29 5.20 41.56
C ARG A 58 8.79 3.80 41.94
N GLY A 59 7.92 3.67 42.95
CA GLY A 59 7.39 2.37 43.39
C GLY A 59 8.36 1.52 44.22
N ARG A 60 9.47 2.09 44.72
CA ARG A 60 10.48 1.39 45.54
C ARG A 60 10.17 1.55 47.03
N SER A 61 9.15 0.82 47.49
CA SER A 61 8.61 0.96 48.84
C SER A 61 9.58 0.51 49.93
N ALA A 62 10.40 -0.54 49.71
CA ALA A 62 11.37 -0.99 50.70
C ALA A 62 12.47 0.06 50.98
N GLU A 63 12.98 0.71 49.93
CA GLU A 63 13.96 1.79 50.05
C GLU A 63 13.36 3.00 50.79
N ALA A 64 12.10 3.36 50.49
CA ALA A 64 11.40 4.43 51.18
C ALA A 64 11.16 4.12 52.66
N ILE A 65 10.77 2.88 53.00
CA ILE A 65 10.60 2.41 54.38
C ILE A 65 11.93 2.49 55.14
N ALA A 66 13.03 2.01 54.55
CA ALA A 66 14.35 2.05 55.17
C ALA A 66 14.82 3.50 55.44
N LEU A 67 14.60 4.42 54.50
CA LEU A 67 14.92 5.84 54.68
C LEU A 67 14.01 6.48 55.75
N ALA A 68 12.72 6.17 55.77
CA ALA A 68 11.79 6.69 56.75
C ALA A 68 12.13 6.23 58.18
N HIS A 69 12.50 4.95 58.37
CA HIS A 69 13.01 4.45 59.65
C HIS A 69 14.27 5.19 60.09
N ARG A 70 15.24 5.40 59.19
CA ARG A 70 16.46 6.17 59.52
C ARG A 70 16.16 7.62 59.92
N ILE A 71 15.19 8.27 59.27
CA ILE A 71 14.75 9.62 59.66
C ILE A 71 14.15 9.60 61.07
N ARG A 72 13.29 8.61 61.36
CA ARG A 72 12.67 8.44 62.68
C ARG A 72 13.70 8.20 63.79
N GLU A 73 14.72 7.39 63.54
CA GLU A 73 15.78 7.12 64.52
C GLU A 73 16.63 8.36 64.82
N VAL A 74 16.97 9.13 63.79
CA VAL A 74 17.85 10.31 63.91
C VAL A 74 17.10 11.54 64.44
N ALA A 75 15.82 11.68 64.10
CA ALA A 75 15.00 12.81 64.47
C ALA A 75 13.62 12.34 64.98
N PRO A 76 13.56 11.68 66.15
CA PRO A 76 12.33 11.07 66.66
C PRO A 76 11.22 12.10 66.97
N LEU A 77 11.62 13.35 67.24
CA LEU A 77 10.71 14.48 67.49
C LEU A 77 10.17 15.16 66.23
N VAL A 78 10.57 14.70 65.03
CA VAL A 78 10.12 15.26 63.76
C VAL A 78 9.08 14.33 63.14
N GLU A 79 7.84 14.82 63.01
CA GLU A 79 6.71 14.03 62.51
C GLU A 79 6.91 13.51 61.07
N THR A 80 7.74 14.15 60.25
CA THR A 80 8.01 13.79 58.86
C THR A 80 8.47 12.33 58.69
N GLY A 81 9.29 11.82 59.61
CA GLY A 81 9.74 10.42 59.57
C GLY A 81 8.59 9.44 59.75
N TRP A 82 7.67 9.74 60.67
CA TRP A 82 6.46 8.97 60.92
C TRP A 82 5.47 9.07 59.76
N GLN A 83 5.24 10.27 59.23
CA GLN A 83 4.40 10.51 58.06
C GLN A 83 4.86 9.68 56.87
N LEU A 84 6.16 9.77 56.51
CA LEU A 84 6.75 9.01 55.41
C LEU A 84 6.68 7.50 55.63
N LEU A 85 6.90 7.03 56.87
CA LEU A 85 6.84 5.61 57.18
C LEU A 85 5.43 5.05 56.98
N LEU A 86 4.42 5.74 57.50
CA LEU A 86 3.01 5.36 57.33
C LEU A 86 2.57 5.42 55.86
N GLU A 87 2.99 6.44 55.11
CA GLU A 87 2.75 6.54 53.68
C GLU A 87 3.42 5.39 52.91
N SER A 88 4.66 5.02 53.27
CA SER A 88 5.43 3.98 52.59
C SER A 88 4.90 2.58 52.88
N LEU A 89 4.53 2.29 54.13
CA LEU A 89 3.89 1.02 54.53
C LEU A 89 2.49 0.89 53.92
N SER A 90 1.75 2.00 53.83
CA SER A 90 0.45 2.00 53.14
C SER A 90 0.61 1.77 51.63
N ALA A 91 1.69 2.28 51.02
CA ALA A 91 2.01 2.08 49.61
C ALA A 91 2.54 0.67 49.29
N SER A 92 3.23 0.00 50.22
CA SER A 92 3.67 -1.40 50.08
C SER A 92 2.54 -2.41 50.26
N GLY A 93 1.40 -1.99 50.81
CA GLY A 93 0.27 -2.87 51.13
C GLY A 93 0.46 -3.64 52.44
N ASP A 94 1.46 -3.31 53.26
CA ASP A 94 1.66 -3.88 54.58
C ASP A 94 0.66 -3.29 55.59
N VAL A 95 -0.57 -3.81 55.58
CA VAL A 95 -1.67 -3.35 56.44
C VAL A 95 -1.36 -3.54 57.91
N ILE A 96 -0.65 -4.63 58.26
CA ILE A 96 -0.32 -4.96 59.65
C ILE A 96 0.75 -3.99 60.15
N GLY A 97 1.83 -3.82 59.39
CA GLY A 97 2.91 -2.88 59.69
C GLY A 97 2.42 -1.44 59.73
N ALA A 98 1.62 -1.00 58.75
CA ALA A 98 1.06 0.35 58.72
C ALA A 98 0.19 0.65 59.94
N ARG A 99 -0.63 -0.31 60.39
CA ARG A 99 -1.46 -0.14 61.60
C ARG A 99 -0.64 -0.18 62.88
N ALA A 100 0.30 -1.11 62.98
CA ALA A 100 1.17 -1.22 64.14
C ALA A 100 2.01 0.05 64.34
N GLU A 101 2.54 0.63 63.26
CA GLU A 101 3.30 1.89 63.32
C GLU A 101 2.38 3.11 63.51
N ALA A 102 1.12 3.08 63.05
CA ALA A 102 0.16 4.13 63.35
C ALA A 102 -0.19 4.16 64.85
N ASP A 103 -0.40 2.99 65.46
CA ASP A 103 -0.63 2.86 66.90
C ASP A 103 0.61 3.26 67.72
N HIS A 104 1.81 3.07 67.16
CA HIS A 104 3.05 3.56 67.78
C HIS A 104 3.15 5.08 67.71
N PHE A 105 2.86 5.67 66.54
CA PHE A 105 2.90 7.11 66.36
C PHE A 105 1.88 7.84 67.23
N GLU A 106 0.66 7.32 67.36
CA GLU A 106 -0.36 7.92 68.24
C GLU A 106 0.02 7.84 69.73
N ARG A 107 0.59 6.72 70.19
CA ARG A 107 1.12 6.62 71.56
C ARG A 107 2.24 7.61 71.82
N TRP A 108 3.09 7.85 70.82
CA TRP A 108 4.15 8.85 70.91
C TRP A 108 3.57 10.27 71.03
N LEU A 109 2.61 10.63 70.15
CA LEU A 109 1.90 11.92 70.19
C LEU A 109 1.22 12.17 71.55
N GLU A 110 0.58 11.13 72.12
CA GLU A 110 -0.03 11.19 73.46
C GLU A 110 1.01 11.33 74.58
N SER A 111 2.13 10.61 74.50
CA SER A 111 3.17 10.65 75.54
C SER A 111 3.93 11.99 75.62
N GLU A 112 4.04 12.69 74.49
CA GLU A 112 4.75 13.96 74.36
C GLU A 112 3.81 15.19 74.44
N ASP A 113 2.50 14.99 74.66
CA ASP A 113 1.46 16.04 74.60
C ASP A 113 1.54 16.86 73.29
N HIS A 114 1.82 16.18 72.17
CA HIS A 114 2.11 16.80 70.89
C HIS A 114 0.87 16.83 69.99
N VAL A 115 0.52 18.02 69.48
CA VAL A 115 -0.63 18.19 68.58
C VAL A 115 -0.20 17.83 67.15
N PRO A 116 -0.77 16.78 66.53
CA PRO A 116 -0.30 16.31 65.23
C PRO A 116 -0.54 17.31 64.11
N GLU A 117 0.41 17.41 63.20
CA GLU A 117 0.27 18.21 61.98
C GLU A 117 -0.87 17.67 61.09
N PRO A 118 -1.50 18.51 60.24
CA PRO A 118 -2.52 18.06 59.29
C PRO A 118 -2.07 16.91 58.38
N ALA A 119 -0.78 16.89 58.01
CA ALA A 119 -0.17 15.81 57.24
C ALA A 119 -0.08 14.50 58.04
N SER A 120 0.25 14.56 59.33
CA SER A 120 0.24 13.42 60.25
C SER A 120 -1.14 12.85 60.47
N VAL A 121 -2.16 13.71 60.62
CA VAL A 121 -3.56 13.27 60.69
C VAL A 121 -3.98 12.57 59.39
N ALA A 122 -3.51 13.06 58.24
CA ALA A 122 -3.78 12.43 56.95
C ALA A 122 -3.07 11.06 56.81
N ALA A 123 -1.81 10.95 57.23
CA ALA A 123 -1.04 9.71 57.21
C ALA A 123 -1.60 8.65 58.19
N LEU A 124 -1.99 9.04 59.40
CA LEU A 124 -2.69 8.18 60.37
C LEU A 124 -4.03 7.69 59.83
N ARG A 125 -4.82 8.57 59.22
CA ARG A 125 -6.07 8.18 58.56
C ARG A 125 -5.82 7.23 57.41
N LEU A 126 -4.78 7.47 56.60
CA LEU A 126 -4.39 6.60 55.50
C LEU A 126 -4.09 5.20 56.04
N ALA A 127 -3.15 5.07 56.98
CA ALA A 127 -2.75 3.80 57.59
C ALA A 127 -3.94 3.02 58.21
N ARG A 128 -4.90 3.73 58.82
CA ARG A 128 -6.12 3.15 59.41
C ARG A 128 -7.17 2.72 58.39
N HIS A 129 -7.30 3.49 57.31
CA HIS A 129 -8.29 3.26 56.26
C HIS A 129 -7.73 2.53 55.05
N VAL A 130 -6.46 2.10 55.08
CA VAL A 130 -5.98 1.02 54.22
C VAL A 130 -6.86 -0.18 54.53
N ARG A 131 -7.90 -0.35 53.72
CA ARG A 131 -8.59 -1.62 53.62
C ARG A 131 -7.53 -2.57 53.11
N ALA A 132 -7.38 -3.72 53.76
CA ALA A 132 -6.87 -4.87 53.04
C ALA A 132 -7.67 -4.90 51.74
N PHE A 133 -7.02 -4.59 50.62
CA PHE A 133 -7.41 -5.29 49.41
C PHE A 133 -7.42 -6.72 49.86
N ALA A 134 -8.60 -7.37 49.84
CA ALA A 134 -8.65 -8.78 50.13
C ALA A 134 -7.51 -9.38 49.28
N PRO A 135 -6.44 -9.91 49.90
CA PRO A 135 -5.64 -10.87 49.18
C PRO A 135 -6.69 -11.91 48.85
N GLN A 136 -6.96 -12.09 47.58
CA GLN A 136 -7.73 -13.24 47.13
C GLN A 136 -6.87 -14.43 47.56
N ALA A 137 -7.11 -14.92 48.79
CA ALA A 137 -6.27 -15.81 49.57
C ALA A 137 -4.77 -15.69 49.24
N ALA A 138 -4.01 -14.91 50.01
CA ALA A 138 -2.57 -15.10 50.05
C ALA A 138 -2.35 -16.53 50.56
N SER A 139 -2.13 -17.46 49.63
CA SER A 139 -1.65 -18.78 49.97
C SER A 139 -0.29 -18.59 50.64
N ALA A 140 -0.06 -19.32 51.73
CA ALA A 140 1.22 -19.32 52.40
C ALA A 140 2.31 -19.75 51.39
N GLY A 141 3.04 -18.79 50.81
CA GLY A 141 4.03 -19.04 49.76
C GLY A 141 4.27 -17.91 48.74
N GLU A 142 3.52 -16.80 48.75
CA GLU A 142 3.78 -15.68 47.83
C GLU A 142 5.04 -14.88 48.20
N LEU A 143 6.08 -14.98 47.35
CA LEU A 143 7.26 -14.12 47.36
C LEU A 143 6.86 -12.67 47.04
N THR A 144 6.86 -11.78 48.02
CA THR A 144 6.67 -10.33 47.83
C THR A 144 7.93 -9.70 47.27
N THR A 145 7.82 -8.95 46.18
CA THR A 145 8.96 -8.30 45.48
C THR A 145 8.66 -6.83 45.17
N ASP A 146 9.71 -6.01 45.15
CA ASP A 146 9.63 -4.62 44.68
C ASP A 146 9.41 -4.57 43.16
N LEU A 147 8.88 -3.43 42.68
CA LEU A 147 8.72 -3.17 41.26
C LEU A 147 10.08 -2.82 40.63
N VAL A 148 10.78 -3.81 40.10
CA VAL A 148 12.13 -3.65 39.55
C VAL A 148 12.13 -3.53 38.02
N GLY A 149 12.89 -2.56 37.50
CA GLY A 149 13.10 -2.36 36.07
C GLY A 149 11.88 -1.82 35.31
N ARG A 150 10.95 -1.21 36.04
CA ARG A 150 9.70 -0.59 35.56
C ARG A 150 9.47 0.79 36.13
N GLU A 151 10.50 1.40 36.73
CA GLU A 151 10.42 2.65 37.47
C GLU A 151 10.05 3.83 36.54
N LEU A 152 10.61 3.85 35.33
CA LEU A 152 10.31 4.85 34.30
C LEU A 152 8.90 4.66 33.72
N ASP A 153 8.50 3.41 33.46
CA ASP A 153 7.16 3.09 32.96
C ASP A 153 6.09 3.49 33.99
N PHE A 154 6.32 3.16 35.26
CA PHE A 154 5.47 3.53 36.38
C PHE A 154 5.36 5.05 36.54
N SER A 155 6.50 5.75 36.55
CA SER A 155 6.54 7.22 36.61
C SER A 155 5.74 7.83 35.46
N THR A 156 5.88 7.30 34.25
CA THR A 156 5.14 7.79 33.08
C THR A 156 3.63 7.61 33.24
N LEU A 157 3.17 6.44 33.71
CA LEU A 157 1.75 6.21 33.98
C LEU A 157 1.22 7.12 35.09
N HIS A 158 2.01 7.34 36.14
CA HIS A 158 1.66 8.23 37.23
C HIS A 158 1.58 9.70 36.78
N ASP A 159 2.51 10.16 35.93
CA ASP A 159 2.49 11.51 35.36
C ASP A 159 1.26 11.73 34.48
N LEU A 160 0.89 10.73 33.67
CA LEU A 160 -0.34 10.75 32.88
C LEU A 160 -1.59 10.83 33.76
N TRP A 161 -1.61 10.14 34.91
CA TRP A 161 -2.68 10.26 35.90
C TRP A 161 -2.75 11.67 36.47
N MET A 162 -1.62 12.26 36.85
CA MET A 162 -1.59 13.62 37.41
C MET A 162 -2.13 14.66 36.42
N VAL A 163 -1.81 14.50 35.12
CA VAL A 163 -2.36 15.34 34.06
C VAL A 163 -3.86 15.10 33.87
N ALA A 164 -4.29 13.84 33.77
CA ALA A 164 -5.71 13.49 33.58
C ALA A 164 -6.59 13.97 34.74
N ARG A 165 -6.06 13.88 35.97
CA ARG A 165 -6.71 14.37 37.19
C ARG A 165 -6.92 15.87 37.17
N ALA A 166 -5.96 16.64 36.63
CA ALA A 166 -6.05 18.09 36.55
C ALA A 166 -6.93 18.55 35.38
N LYS A 167 -6.67 18.06 34.15
CA LYS A 167 -7.43 18.43 32.94
C LYS A 167 -7.14 17.52 31.74
N GLY A 168 -8.21 16.98 31.15
CA GLY A 168 -8.24 16.34 29.84
C GLY A 168 -7.73 14.90 29.82
N ALA A 169 -8.28 14.08 28.93
CA ALA A 169 -8.02 12.65 28.99
C ALA A 169 -6.60 12.31 28.54
N ARG A 170 -6.08 11.21 29.08
CA ARG A 170 -4.81 10.61 28.66
C ARG A 170 -5.02 9.14 28.41
N THR A 171 -4.35 8.62 27.39
CA THR A 171 -4.42 7.21 27.02
C THR A 171 -3.02 6.63 27.02
N ALA A 172 -2.83 5.53 27.76
CA ALA A 172 -1.60 4.76 27.81
C ALA A 172 -1.86 3.34 27.32
N LEU A 173 -1.01 2.85 26.41
CA LEU A 173 -1.02 1.47 25.93
C LEU A 173 0.24 0.76 26.40
N VAL A 174 0.10 -0.18 27.34
CA VAL A 174 1.18 -1.00 27.88
C VAL A 174 1.25 -2.32 27.09
N THR A 175 2.29 -2.49 26.27
CA THR A 175 2.47 -3.69 25.46
C THR A 175 3.65 -4.53 25.91
N GLY A 176 3.52 -5.84 25.74
CA GLY A 176 4.59 -6.79 26.03
C GLY A 176 4.09 -8.23 26.08
N GLU A 177 5.01 -9.17 26.04
CA GLU A 177 4.73 -10.61 26.06
C GLU A 177 4.02 -11.10 27.33
N GLY A 178 3.48 -12.33 27.30
CA GLY A 178 2.92 -12.98 28.49
C GLY A 178 3.95 -13.07 29.62
N GLY A 179 3.53 -12.86 30.88
CA GLY A 179 4.43 -12.95 32.05
C GLY A 179 5.51 -11.85 32.18
N ILE A 180 5.51 -10.82 31.31
CA ILE A 180 6.50 -9.73 31.33
C ILE A 180 6.33 -8.69 32.45
N GLY A 181 5.21 -8.75 33.19
CA GLY A 181 4.88 -7.85 34.31
C GLY A 181 3.90 -6.71 34.00
N LYS A 182 3.16 -6.73 32.89
CA LYS A 182 2.15 -5.70 32.54
C LYS A 182 1.12 -5.49 33.66
N SER A 183 0.44 -6.55 34.08
CA SER A 183 -0.61 -6.45 35.09
C SER A 183 -0.06 -6.04 36.46
N ARG A 184 1.17 -6.46 36.83
CA ARG A 184 1.83 -6.00 38.06
C ARG A 184 2.07 -4.48 38.04
N LEU A 185 2.62 -3.95 36.95
CA LEU A 185 2.84 -2.51 36.77
C LEU A 185 1.55 -1.70 36.95
N VAL A 186 0.44 -2.15 36.34
CA VAL A 186 -0.84 -1.45 36.42
C VAL A 186 -1.51 -1.66 37.79
N HIS A 187 -1.28 -2.79 38.45
CA HIS A 187 -1.76 -3.04 39.82
C HIS A 187 -1.09 -2.11 40.83
N ASP A 188 0.22 -1.91 40.72
CA ASP A 188 0.97 -1.00 41.58
C ASP A 188 0.52 0.46 41.34
N LEU A 189 0.25 0.83 40.07
CA LEU A 189 -0.35 2.13 39.74
C LEU A 189 -1.72 2.30 40.41
N ARG A 190 -2.57 1.28 40.37
CA ARG A 190 -3.88 1.30 41.05
C ARG A 190 -3.71 1.55 42.54
N ALA A 191 -2.80 0.82 43.21
CA ALA A 191 -2.54 1.01 44.63
C ALA A 191 -2.15 2.46 44.94
N ARG A 192 -1.27 3.06 44.14
CA ARG A 192 -0.84 4.47 44.27
C ARG A 192 -1.98 5.46 44.06
N ILE A 193 -2.82 5.25 43.05
CA ILE A 193 -3.96 6.12 42.76
C ILE A 193 -5.00 6.06 43.88
N VAL A 194 -5.32 4.85 44.38
CA VAL A 194 -6.26 4.65 45.49
C VAL A 194 -5.74 5.28 46.78
N ALA A 195 -4.44 5.11 47.08
CA ALA A 195 -3.80 5.77 48.22
C ALA A 195 -3.91 7.31 48.13
N ALA A 196 -3.82 7.86 46.91
CA ALA A 196 -4.02 9.29 46.63
C ALA A 196 -5.50 9.72 46.51
N ARG A 197 -6.46 8.85 46.90
CA ARG A 197 -7.93 9.03 46.80
C ARG A 197 -8.47 9.20 45.38
N GLY A 198 -7.71 8.78 44.37
CA GLY A 198 -8.22 8.63 43.01
C GLY A 198 -9.11 7.41 42.88
N ARG A 199 -10.00 7.43 41.89
CA ARG A 199 -10.87 6.28 41.58
C ARG A 199 -10.25 5.46 40.46
N VAL A 200 -10.34 4.14 40.57
CA VAL A 200 -9.88 3.22 39.53
C VAL A 200 -11.00 2.24 39.23
N VAL A 201 -11.39 2.17 37.97
CA VAL A 201 -12.30 1.16 37.42
C VAL A 201 -11.44 0.18 36.63
N TRP A 202 -11.60 -1.11 36.91
CA TRP A 202 -10.78 -2.16 36.30
C TRP A 202 -11.67 -3.16 35.59
N SER A 203 -11.45 -3.33 34.29
CA SER A 203 -12.07 -4.37 33.48
C SER A 203 -10.97 -5.27 32.92
N ALA A 204 -11.10 -6.58 33.10
CA ALA A 204 -10.17 -7.56 32.57
C ALA A 204 -10.87 -8.33 31.44
N VAL A 205 -10.27 -8.33 30.26
CA VAL A 205 -10.83 -9.01 29.09
C VAL A 205 -10.37 -10.47 29.08
N ARG A 206 -11.31 -11.39 28.96
CA ARG A 206 -11.05 -12.83 29.10
C ARG A 206 -10.86 -13.46 27.72
N ALA A 207 -10.08 -14.54 27.64
CA ALA A 207 -9.86 -15.25 26.39
C ALA A 207 -11.18 -15.69 25.70
N GLY A 208 -12.18 -16.08 26.49
CA GLY A 208 -13.51 -16.47 26.00
C GLY A 208 -14.35 -15.33 25.40
N ASP A 209 -13.99 -14.06 25.67
CA ASP A 209 -14.71 -12.87 25.19
C ASP A 209 -14.45 -12.59 23.71
N ARG A 210 -13.32 -13.08 23.16
CA ARG A 210 -12.88 -12.83 21.79
C ARG A 210 -13.91 -13.20 20.72
N HIS A 211 -14.83 -14.09 21.05
CA HIS A 211 -15.84 -14.64 20.14
C HIS A 211 -17.27 -14.29 20.54
N VAL A 212 -17.45 -13.32 21.44
CA VAL A 212 -18.76 -12.86 21.90
C VAL A 212 -18.84 -11.36 21.63
N ALA A 213 -19.60 -10.98 20.59
CA ALA A 213 -19.73 -9.59 20.19
C ALA A 213 -20.19 -8.71 21.36
N TYR A 214 -19.46 -7.63 21.59
CA TYR A 214 -19.66 -6.66 22.66
C TYR A 214 -19.48 -7.18 24.10
N SER A 215 -18.91 -8.38 24.33
CA SER A 215 -18.73 -8.95 25.67
C SER A 215 -17.86 -8.05 26.56
N ALA A 216 -16.71 -7.60 26.04
CA ALA A 216 -15.83 -6.71 26.78
C ALA A 216 -16.49 -5.36 27.08
N LEU A 217 -17.32 -4.85 26.16
CA LEU A 217 -18.06 -3.60 26.33
C LEU A 217 -19.17 -3.72 27.38
N ALA A 218 -19.82 -4.88 27.46
CA ALA A 218 -20.86 -5.18 28.45
C ALA A 218 -20.26 -5.24 29.87
N ASP A 219 -19.16 -5.97 30.05
CA ASP A 219 -18.44 -6.03 31.34
C ASP A 219 -17.96 -4.63 31.76
N LEU A 220 -17.42 -3.86 30.82
CA LEU A 220 -17.00 -2.48 31.05
C LEU A 220 -18.17 -1.56 31.46
N ALA A 221 -19.32 -1.67 30.77
CA ALA A 221 -20.52 -0.91 31.10
C ALA A 221 -21.05 -1.25 32.49
N SER A 222 -20.99 -2.52 32.90
CA SER A 222 -21.39 -2.96 34.24
C SER A 222 -20.49 -2.42 35.35
N GLU A 223 -19.17 -2.42 35.15
CA GLU A 223 -18.22 -1.81 36.09
C GLU A 223 -18.39 -0.28 36.19
N LEU A 224 -18.62 0.40 35.06
CA LEU A 224 -18.85 1.85 35.05
C LEU A 224 -20.22 2.23 35.63
N ALA A 225 -21.27 1.45 35.38
CA ALA A 225 -22.59 1.65 35.95
C ALA A 225 -22.60 1.52 37.48
N ALA A 226 -21.61 0.80 38.04
CA ALA A 226 -21.41 0.70 39.48
C ALA A 226 -21.00 2.03 40.14
N MET A 227 -20.42 2.96 39.37
CA MET A 227 -19.77 4.16 39.88
C MET A 227 -20.72 5.33 40.17
N PRO A 228 -20.39 6.20 41.14
CA PRO A 228 -21.06 7.48 41.31
C PRO A 228 -20.95 8.33 40.03
N GLY A 229 -22.03 9.02 39.65
CA GLY A 229 -22.13 9.80 38.41
C GLY A 229 -22.78 9.04 37.24
N ALA A 230 -22.78 7.70 37.25
CA ALA A 230 -23.31 6.88 36.15
C ALA A 230 -24.79 7.12 35.83
N ALA A 231 -25.59 7.57 36.81
CA ALA A 231 -27.02 7.89 36.62
C ALA A 231 -27.27 9.14 35.75
N GLY A 232 -26.23 9.92 35.42
CA GLY A 232 -26.33 11.16 34.63
C GLY A 232 -26.51 10.98 33.12
N ILE A 233 -26.60 9.74 32.63
CA ILE A 233 -26.73 9.43 31.20
C ILE A 233 -28.15 9.67 30.66
N SER A 234 -28.25 9.96 29.36
CA SER A 234 -29.51 10.08 28.64
C SER A 234 -30.31 8.77 28.55
N GLN A 235 -31.63 8.88 28.41
CA GLN A 235 -32.51 7.70 28.21
C GLN A 235 -32.16 6.91 26.94
N HIS A 236 -31.60 7.56 25.91
CA HIS A 236 -31.20 6.89 24.68
C HIS A 236 -29.95 6.02 24.90
N SER A 237 -28.97 6.54 25.63
CA SER A 237 -27.77 5.78 26.00
C SER A 237 -28.07 4.68 27.01
N ALA A 238 -28.99 4.92 27.96
CA ALA A 238 -29.50 3.88 28.85
C ALA A 238 -30.08 2.68 28.07
N ALA A 239 -30.89 2.92 27.02
CA ALA A 239 -31.44 1.86 26.17
C ALA A 239 -30.37 1.05 25.44
N ALA A 240 -29.33 1.72 24.90
CA ALA A 240 -28.22 1.07 24.20
C ALA A 240 -27.32 0.25 25.16
N LEU A 241 -27.12 0.71 26.40
CA LEU A 241 -26.39 -0.03 27.44
C LEU A 241 -27.19 -1.26 27.93
N LEU A 242 -28.50 -1.15 28.07
CA LEU A 242 -29.37 -2.30 28.40
C LEU A 242 -29.37 -3.38 27.32
N ALA A 243 -29.15 -3.00 26.06
CA ALA A 243 -28.98 -3.93 24.95
C ALA A 243 -27.59 -4.60 24.91
N LEU A 244 -26.59 -4.04 25.62
CA LEU A 244 -25.29 -4.67 25.86
C LEU A 244 -25.38 -5.69 26.99
N ASP A 245 -25.94 -5.29 28.13
CA ASP A 245 -26.15 -6.16 29.29
C ASP A 245 -27.53 -5.90 29.94
N PRO A 246 -28.48 -6.84 29.83
CA PRO A 246 -29.79 -6.73 30.48
C PRO A 246 -29.72 -6.61 32.02
N SER A 247 -28.62 -7.03 32.66
CA SER A 247 -28.43 -6.93 34.12
C SER A 247 -28.39 -5.47 34.61
N LEU A 248 -28.06 -4.54 33.70
CA LEU A 248 -28.06 -3.09 33.93
C LEU A 248 -29.46 -2.50 34.15
N SER A 249 -30.53 -3.26 33.92
CA SER A 249 -31.92 -2.86 34.18
C SER A 249 -32.22 -2.50 35.63
N THR A 250 -31.36 -2.94 36.55
CA THR A 250 -31.41 -2.56 37.96
C THR A 250 -30.97 -1.11 38.22
N ARG A 251 -30.22 -0.51 37.28
CA ARG A 251 -29.62 0.82 37.40
C ARG A 251 -30.16 1.83 36.39
N PHE A 252 -30.46 1.37 35.18
CA PHE A 252 -30.94 2.20 34.09
C PHE A 252 -32.35 1.79 33.66
N SER A 253 -33.16 2.76 33.25
CA SER A 253 -34.51 2.55 32.72
C SER A 253 -34.57 3.03 31.27
N GLY A 254 -34.93 2.13 30.34
CA GLY A 254 -34.98 2.42 28.91
C GLY A 254 -35.80 1.39 28.14
N GLY A 255 -36.30 1.79 26.96
CA GLY A 255 -36.98 0.88 26.03
C GLY A 255 -35.99 -0.04 25.30
N ALA A 256 -36.50 -1.07 24.62
CA ALA A 256 -35.66 -2.00 23.85
C ALA A 256 -34.98 -1.28 22.68
N ASP A 257 -33.64 -1.23 22.67
CA ASP A 257 -32.88 -0.81 21.49
C ASP A 257 -32.90 -1.94 20.45
N THR A 258 -33.36 -1.62 19.23
CA THR A 258 -33.51 -2.56 18.13
C THR A 258 -32.48 -2.34 17.02
N ALA A 259 -31.49 -1.48 17.25
CA ALA A 259 -30.40 -1.25 16.31
C ALA A 259 -29.55 -2.51 16.10
N ASP A 260 -29.11 -2.73 14.87
CA ASP A 260 -28.27 -3.86 14.44
C ASP A 260 -27.12 -3.36 13.56
N GLY A 261 -26.08 -4.16 13.39
CA GLY A 261 -24.88 -3.84 12.59
C GLY A 261 -24.19 -2.54 13.01
N ASP A 262 -23.81 -1.71 12.03
CA ASP A 262 -23.03 -0.48 12.26
C ASP A 262 -23.78 0.57 13.09
N GLU A 263 -25.11 0.60 13.02
CA GLU A 263 -25.93 1.51 13.83
C GLU A 263 -25.92 1.08 15.31
N ALA A 264 -25.92 -0.22 15.59
CA ALA A 264 -25.73 -0.73 16.95
C ALA A 264 -24.35 -0.36 17.49
N LEU A 265 -23.29 -0.55 16.68
CA LEU A 265 -21.93 -0.17 17.04
C LEU A 265 -21.85 1.31 17.40
N ARG A 266 -22.41 2.19 16.54
CA ARG A 266 -22.40 3.63 16.76
C ARG A 266 -23.15 4.04 18.03
N ARG A 267 -24.36 3.51 18.24
CA ARG A 267 -25.18 3.84 19.43
C ARG A 267 -24.52 3.36 20.72
N ARG A 268 -24.04 2.12 20.74
CA ARG A 268 -23.34 1.53 21.90
C ARG A 268 -22.05 2.27 22.23
N SER A 269 -21.31 2.71 21.20
CA SER A 269 -20.09 3.51 21.39
C SER A 269 -20.39 4.90 21.96
N LEU A 270 -21.44 5.58 21.47
CA LEU A 270 -21.88 6.86 22.02
C LEU A 270 -22.41 6.72 23.44
N ALA A 271 -23.14 5.65 23.73
CA ALA A 271 -23.67 5.39 25.07
C ALA A 271 -22.57 5.10 26.09
N LEU A 272 -21.54 4.35 25.70
CA LEU A 272 -20.37 4.14 26.54
C LEU A 272 -19.58 5.44 26.76
N LEU A 273 -19.41 6.26 25.72
CA LEU A 273 -18.77 7.58 25.83
C LEU A 273 -19.52 8.47 26.83
N GLU A 274 -20.84 8.53 26.74
CA GLU A 274 -21.68 9.31 27.65
C GLU A 274 -21.60 8.78 29.09
N LEU A 275 -21.57 7.46 29.28
CA LEU A 275 -21.38 6.83 30.59
C LEU A 275 -20.03 7.18 31.22
N ILE A 276 -18.94 7.13 30.43
CA ILE A 276 -17.60 7.51 30.89
C ILE A 276 -17.54 9.00 31.24
N ALA A 277 -18.13 9.87 30.41
CA ALA A 277 -18.19 11.30 30.68
C ALA A 277 -19.00 11.60 31.97
N ALA A 278 -20.15 10.95 32.16
CA ALA A 278 -20.97 11.13 33.36
C ALA A 278 -20.24 10.73 34.66
N VAL A 279 -19.43 9.67 34.61
CA VAL A 279 -18.59 9.27 35.75
C VAL A 279 -17.41 10.24 35.95
N ALA A 280 -16.82 10.76 34.87
CA ALA A 280 -15.71 11.72 34.91
C ALA A 280 -16.13 13.12 35.40
N ASP A 281 -17.37 13.50 35.14
CA ASP A 281 -18.00 14.73 35.62
C ASP A 281 -18.11 14.72 37.16
N ASP A 282 -18.51 13.60 37.75
CA ASP A 282 -18.57 13.44 39.22
C ASP A 282 -17.16 13.51 39.84
N ALA A 283 -16.20 12.72 39.34
CA ALA A 283 -14.81 12.81 39.77
C ALA A 283 -13.82 12.23 38.74
N PRO A 284 -12.59 12.76 38.66
CA PRO A 284 -11.54 12.15 37.85
C PRO A 284 -11.26 10.70 38.25
N PHE A 285 -11.09 9.83 37.25
CA PHE A 285 -10.82 8.41 37.50
C PHE A 285 -9.92 7.80 36.43
N THR A 286 -9.33 6.65 36.77
CA THR A 286 -8.54 5.83 35.85
C THR A 286 -9.37 4.63 35.42
N LEU A 287 -9.45 4.39 34.12
CA LEU A 287 -10.08 3.23 33.52
C LEU A 287 -9.00 2.28 33.01
N VAL A 288 -8.90 1.10 33.62
CA VAL A 288 -7.98 0.05 33.21
C VAL A 288 -8.72 -1.01 32.42
N ILE A 289 -8.25 -1.31 31.21
CA ILE A 289 -8.69 -2.46 30.41
C ILE A 289 -7.49 -3.39 30.22
N ASP A 290 -7.48 -4.49 30.99
CA ASP A 290 -6.40 -5.47 30.99
C ASP A 290 -6.63 -6.54 29.91
N ASP A 291 -5.55 -6.97 29.26
CA ASP A 291 -5.50 -8.01 28.25
C ASP A 291 -6.39 -7.78 27.01
N LEU A 292 -6.37 -6.56 26.47
CA LEU A 292 -7.13 -6.09 25.31
C LEU A 292 -6.99 -6.98 24.04
N HIS A 293 -5.91 -7.77 23.94
CA HIS A 293 -5.72 -8.74 22.85
C HIS A 293 -6.83 -9.81 22.79
N TRP A 294 -7.50 -10.10 23.91
CA TRP A 294 -8.64 -11.01 23.99
C TRP A 294 -9.99 -10.37 23.66
N CYS A 295 -10.03 -9.06 23.39
CA CYS A 295 -11.26 -8.33 23.11
C CYS A 295 -11.90 -8.75 21.79
N ASP A 296 -13.23 -8.81 21.73
CA ASP A 296 -13.96 -8.99 20.47
C ASP A 296 -13.79 -7.77 19.54
N ASP A 297 -13.96 -7.99 18.23
CA ASP A 297 -13.71 -6.96 17.22
C ASP A 297 -14.69 -5.78 17.34
N GLU A 298 -15.95 -6.04 17.69
CA GLU A 298 -16.97 -5.01 17.88
C GLU A 298 -16.64 -4.10 19.06
N SER A 299 -16.26 -4.67 20.21
CA SER A 299 -15.78 -3.93 21.37
C SER A 299 -14.50 -3.14 21.07
N LEU A 300 -13.54 -3.71 20.32
CA LEU A 300 -12.32 -2.98 19.92
C LEU A 300 -12.63 -1.74 19.08
N ARG A 301 -13.56 -1.86 18.12
CA ARG A 301 -14.01 -0.72 17.30
C ARG A 301 -14.72 0.33 18.14
N ALA A 302 -15.56 -0.09 19.08
CA ALA A 302 -16.25 0.82 19.99
C ALA A 302 -15.27 1.56 20.91
N LEU A 303 -14.29 0.86 21.49
CA LEU A 303 -13.23 1.44 22.32
C LEU A 303 -12.36 2.43 21.54
N SER A 304 -12.03 2.12 20.28
CA SER A 304 -11.32 3.04 19.39
C SER A 304 -12.11 4.33 19.16
N PHE A 305 -13.41 4.21 18.90
CA PHE A 305 -14.30 5.36 18.72
C PHE A 305 -14.38 6.25 19.98
N VAL A 306 -14.45 5.63 21.16
CA VAL A 306 -14.51 6.31 22.45
C VAL A 306 -13.17 7.01 22.76
N ALA A 307 -12.04 6.32 22.61
CA ALA A 307 -10.71 6.84 22.94
C ALA A 307 -10.39 8.15 22.19
N GLU A 308 -10.79 8.27 20.93
CA GLU A 308 -10.61 9.49 20.13
C GLU A 308 -11.38 10.72 20.67
N ARG A 309 -12.50 10.48 21.36
CA ARG A 309 -13.50 11.50 21.75
C ARG A 309 -13.46 11.87 23.23
N LEU A 310 -12.69 11.16 24.05
CA LEU A 310 -12.53 11.46 25.48
C LEU A 310 -11.68 12.71 25.78
N ARG A 311 -11.16 13.43 24.78
CA ARG A 311 -10.14 14.50 24.96
C ARG A 311 -10.48 15.56 26.03
N ALA A 312 -11.76 15.87 26.23
CA ALA A 312 -12.21 16.87 27.21
C ALA A 312 -12.42 16.31 28.64
N GLU A 313 -12.54 15.00 28.79
CA GLU A 313 -12.89 14.33 30.05
C GLU A 313 -11.71 14.16 30.99
N ARG A 314 -11.95 14.07 32.30
CA ARG A 314 -10.90 13.87 33.32
C ARG A 314 -10.64 12.37 33.57
N VAL A 315 -10.22 11.66 32.53
CA VAL A 315 -10.03 10.20 32.56
C VAL A 315 -8.64 9.79 32.10
N LEU A 316 -7.98 8.91 32.86
CA LEU A 316 -6.80 8.17 32.38
C LEU A 316 -7.25 6.80 31.89
N LEU A 317 -7.13 6.53 30.60
CA LEU A 317 -7.38 5.22 29.99
C LEU A 317 -6.06 4.43 29.91
N VAL A 318 -5.95 3.33 30.64
CA VAL A 318 -4.78 2.42 30.60
C VAL A 318 -5.20 1.10 29.97
N LEU A 319 -4.58 0.77 28.85
CA LEU A 319 -4.85 -0.44 28.07
C LEU A 319 -3.63 -1.35 28.14
N THR A 320 -3.81 -2.65 28.35
CA THR A 320 -2.69 -3.61 28.24
C THR A 320 -2.92 -4.58 27.09
N ALA A 321 -1.87 -4.94 26.35
CA ALA A 321 -1.98 -5.85 25.20
C ALA A 321 -0.71 -6.64 24.93
N ARG A 322 -0.85 -7.77 24.24
CA ARG A 322 0.28 -8.51 23.64
C ARG A 322 0.53 -8.00 22.21
N PRO A 323 1.78 -8.01 21.71
CA PRO A 323 2.10 -7.52 20.35
C PRO A 323 1.59 -8.44 19.22
N THR A 324 0.92 -9.55 19.55
CA THR A 324 0.48 -10.59 18.61
C THR A 324 -0.74 -10.21 17.77
N ARG A 325 -1.51 -9.20 18.18
CA ARG A 325 -2.70 -8.72 17.45
C ARG A 325 -2.55 -7.23 17.11
N PRO A 326 -2.72 -6.82 15.85
CA PRO A 326 -2.77 -5.41 15.50
C PRO A 326 -4.02 -4.77 16.12
N LEU A 327 -3.82 -3.73 16.94
CA LEU A 327 -4.91 -2.95 17.53
C LEU A 327 -5.33 -1.82 16.58
N PRO A 328 -6.62 -1.40 16.59
CA PRO A 328 -7.07 -0.23 15.84
C PRO A 328 -6.40 1.06 16.36
N THR A 329 -6.46 2.13 15.58
CA THR A 329 -5.85 3.42 15.94
C THR A 329 -6.59 4.06 17.13
N LEU A 330 -5.99 4.03 18.32
CA LEU A 330 -6.59 4.53 19.57
C LEU A 330 -6.48 6.07 19.75
N GLY A 331 -6.22 6.81 18.66
CA GLY A 331 -6.02 8.26 18.62
C GLY A 331 -4.55 8.74 18.53
N GLU A 332 -4.33 10.01 18.20
CA GLU A 332 -3.00 10.61 17.94
C GLU A 332 -2.14 10.87 19.19
N GLN A 333 -2.71 10.84 20.40
CA GLN A 333 -2.04 11.20 21.66
C GLN A 333 -1.85 10.01 22.62
N VAL A 334 -1.75 8.78 22.09
CA VAL A 334 -1.55 7.56 22.89
C VAL A 334 -0.07 7.40 23.25
N VAL A 335 0.23 7.31 24.54
CA VAL A 335 1.58 6.97 25.02
C VAL A 335 1.72 5.45 25.06
N THR A 336 2.61 4.90 24.23
CA THR A 336 2.84 3.44 24.18
C THR A 336 4.07 3.07 24.99
N LEU A 337 3.88 2.23 26.03
CA LEU A 337 4.94 1.68 26.87
C LEU A 337 5.21 0.23 26.47
N ARG A 338 6.40 -0.03 25.90
CA ARG A 338 6.80 -1.39 25.46
C ARG A 338 7.71 -2.02 26.51
N LEU A 339 7.19 -3.00 27.24
CA LEU A 339 7.94 -3.64 28.32
C LEU A 339 8.95 -4.65 27.76
N ALA A 340 10.22 -4.48 28.11
CA ALA A 340 11.31 -5.39 27.75
C ALA A 340 11.61 -6.41 28.87
N PRO A 341 12.18 -7.58 28.55
CA PRO A 341 12.68 -8.51 29.57
C PRO A 341 13.69 -7.84 30.50
N LEU A 342 13.75 -8.30 31.75
CA LEU A 342 14.68 -7.76 32.74
C LEU A 342 16.13 -8.03 32.34
N THR A 343 16.96 -7.02 32.55
CA THR A 343 18.42 -7.12 32.45
C THR A 343 18.96 -7.93 33.63
N GLU A 344 20.23 -8.32 33.55
CA GLU A 344 20.88 -9.10 34.61
C GLU A 344 20.91 -8.34 35.94
N GLU A 345 21.27 -7.05 35.88
CA GLU A 345 21.26 -6.11 37.01
C GLU A 345 19.86 -6.01 37.63
N GLN A 346 18.81 -5.96 36.80
CA GLN A 346 17.43 -5.91 37.28
C GLN A 346 16.97 -7.24 37.89
N VAL A 347 17.45 -8.38 37.40
CA VAL A 347 17.17 -9.69 38.03
C VAL A 347 17.86 -9.77 39.39
N GLU A 348 19.09 -9.28 39.51
CA GLU A 348 19.80 -9.20 40.79
C GLU A 348 19.04 -8.33 41.81
N LEU A 349 18.62 -7.14 41.39
CA LEU A 349 17.81 -6.23 42.22
C LEU A 349 16.47 -6.87 42.62
N LEU A 350 15.82 -7.63 41.74
CA LEU A 350 14.59 -8.35 42.05
C LEU A 350 14.81 -9.39 43.16
N VAL A 351 15.88 -10.18 43.06
CA VAL A 351 16.24 -11.18 44.09
C VAL A 351 16.64 -10.52 45.41
N ALA A 352 17.41 -9.44 45.33
CA ALA A 352 17.86 -8.68 46.49
C ALA A 352 16.70 -7.96 47.22
N SER A 353 15.61 -7.63 46.51
CA SER A 353 14.42 -7.03 47.13
C SER A 353 13.69 -7.98 48.09
N MET A 354 13.91 -9.28 47.96
CA MET A 354 13.29 -10.30 48.82
C MET A 354 14.09 -10.54 50.10
N ALA A 355 15.42 -10.64 49.97
CA ALA A 355 16.36 -10.75 51.07
C ALA A 355 17.79 -10.42 50.59
N PRO A 356 18.71 -10.03 51.48
CA PRO A 356 20.10 -9.78 51.13
C PRO A 356 20.78 -10.99 50.50
N LEU A 357 21.55 -10.76 49.43
CA LEU A 357 22.42 -11.78 48.82
C LEU A 357 23.76 -11.86 49.57
N PRO A 358 24.26 -13.05 49.92
CA PRO A 358 25.57 -13.21 50.55
C PRO A 358 26.71 -12.96 49.56
N ARG A 359 27.94 -12.82 50.06
CA ARG A 359 29.15 -12.61 49.22
C ARG A 359 29.75 -13.92 48.68
N ASP A 360 28.96 -14.98 48.62
CA ASP A 360 29.40 -16.28 48.14
C ASP A 360 29.45 -16.35 46.60
N PRO A 361 30.29 -17.22 46.02
CA PRO A 361 30.42 -17.36 44.56
C PRO A 361 29.11 -17.70 43.84
N TRP A 362 28.25 -18.51 44.45
CA TRP A 362 26.96 -18.90 43.88
C TRP A 362 25.99 -17.70 43.78
N ALA A 363 26.02 -16.80 44.76
CA ALA A 363 25.16 -15.61 44.80
C ALA A 363 25.56 -14.59 43.73
N ALA A 364 26.87 -14.43 43.48
CA ALA A 364 27.40 -13.56 42.43
C ALA A 364 27.02 -13.99 41.01
N THR A 365 26.68 -15.27 40.80
CA THR A 365 26.31 -15.83 39.48
C THR A 365 24.81 -16.14 39.36
N LEU A 366 24.05 -16.01 40.45
CA LEU A 366 22.63 -16.36 40.52
C LEU A 366 21.79 -15.54 39.53
N ALA A 367 21.99 -14.23 39.46
CA ALA A 367 21.25 -13.34 38.56
C ALA A 367 21.50 -13.70 37.08
N THR A 368 22.75 -13.96 36.71
CA THR A 368 23.14 -14.44 35.37
C THR A 368 22.44 -15.76 35.03
N ARG A 369 22.46 -16.72 35.97
CA ARG A 369 21.87 -18.06 35.79
C ARG A 369 20.35 -17.98 35.64
N LEU A 370 19.68 -17.23 36.51
CA LEU A 370 18.24 -16.98 36.46
C LEU A 370 17.83 -16.28 35.17
N ARG A 371 18.58 -15.25 34.76
CA ARG A 371 18.32 -14.57 33.48
C ARG A 371 18.51 -15.49 32.28
N ARG A 372 19.55 -16.32 32.28
CA ARG A 372 19.81 -17.28 31.21
C ARG A 372 18.70 -18.32 31.05
N CYS A 373 18.16 -18.86 32.15
CA CYS A 373 17.10 -19.88 32.08
C CYS A 373 15.70 -19.29 31.85
N SER A 374 15.46 -18.05 32.28
CA SER A 374 14.15 -17.37 32.17
C SER A 374 14.03 -16.45 30.95
N GLY A 375 15.14 -16.15 30.28
CA GLY A 375 15.20 -15.08 29.27
C GLY A 375 15.01 -13.66 29.85
N GLY A 376 15.04 -13.51 31.18
CA GLY A 376 14.73 -12.26 31.87
C GLY A 376 13.22 -11.98 32.02
N PHE A 377 12.35 -12.96 31.76
CA PHE A 377 10.91 -12.80 31.97
C PHE A 377 10.57 -12.90 33.47
N PRO A 378 10.02 -11.84 34.12
CA PRO A 378 9.80 -11.81 35.57
C PRO A 378 9.05 -13.02 36.11
N LEU A 379 7.97 -13.45 35.43
CA LEU A 379 7.20 -14.62 35.84
C LEU A 379 8.07 -15.89 35.91
N LEU A 380 8.93 -16.11 34.90
CA LEU A 380 9.80 -17.29 34.84
C LEU A 380 10.96 -17.21 35.84
N VAL A 381 11.45 -16.00 36.13
CA VAL A 381 12.44 -15.77 37.19
C VAL A 381 11.87 -16.16 38.56
N LEU A 382 10.67 -15.66 38.88
CA LEU A 382 10.00 -15.96 40.17
C LEU A 382 9.66 -17.44 40.30
N GLU A 383 9.23 -18.09 39.22
CA GLU A 383 8.96 -19.54 39.24
C GLU A 383 10.23 -20.37 39.41
N ALA A 384 11.36 -19.97 38.81
CA ALA A 384 12.65 -20.64 39.01
C ALA A 384 13.14 -20.50 40.47
N LEU A 385 12.92 -19.35 41.09
CA LEU A 385 13.21 -19.14 42.52
C LEU A 385 12.32 -20.00 43.41
N ARG A 386 11.00 -20.01 43.17
CA ARG A 386 10.04 -20.87 43.91
C ARG A 386 10.41 -22.34 43.81
N LEU A 387 10.73 -22.84 42.62
CA LEU A 387 11.15 -24.23 42.44
C LEU A 387 12.42 -24.57 43.25
N SER A 388 13.36 -23.62 43.30
CA SER A 388 14.61 -23.79 44.04
C SER A 388 14.38 -23.81 45.56
N LEU A 389 13.41 -23.01 46.04
CA LEU A 389 12.93 -23.01 47.43
C LEU A 389 12.18 -24.31 47.79
N GLU A 390 11.24 -24.75 46.93
CA GLU A 390 10.47 -25.99 47.12
C GLU A 390 11.37 -27.23 47.22
N ARG A 391 12.49 -27.25 46.48
CA ARG A 391 13.48 -28.34 46.53
C ARG A 391 14.49 -28.22 47.67
N GLY A 392 14.46 -27.13 48.43
CA GLY A 392 15.42 -26.86 49.50
C GLY A 392 16.84 -26.55 49.01
N VAL A 393 17.02 -26.33 47.70
CA VAL A 393 18.31 -25.97 47.08
C VAL A 393 18.67 -24.53 47.37
N LEU A 394 17.66 -23.65 47.34
CA LEU A 394 17.72 -22.32 47.94
C LEU A 394 16.86 -22.32 49.20
N GLN A 395 17.26 -21.55 50.20
CA GLN A 395 16.51 -21.32 51.43
C GLN A 395 16.50 -19.83 51.73
N LEU A 396 15.36 -19.34 52.22
CA LEU A 396 15.19 -17.96 52.65
C LEU A 396 15.13 -17.97 54.19
N ALA A 397 16.12 -17.38 54.85
CA ALA A 397 16.20 -17.25 56.30
C ALA A 397 16.28 -15.76 56.70
N ASP A 398 16.13 -15.47 58.00
CA ASP A 398 16.13 -14.09 58.52
C ASP A 398 17.43 -13.31 58.23
N ASP A 399 18.55 -14.02 58.00
CA ASP A 399 19.86 -13.45 57.68
C ASP A 399 20.20 -13.40 56.18
N GLY A 400 19.31 -13.87 55.30
CA GLY A 400 19.46 -13.76 53.84
C GLY A 400 19.18 -15.04 53.06
N TRP A 401 19.63 -15.05 51.80
CA TRP A 401 19.56 -16.22 50.93
C TRP A 401 20.67 -17.23 51.22
N HIS A 402 20.31 -18.50 51.34
CA HIS A 402 21.26 -19.62 51.50
C HIS A 402 21.11 -20.62 50.35
N CYS A 403 22.23 -21.21 49.92
CA CYS A 403 22.25 -22.27 48.92
C CYS A 403 22.80 -23.56 49.51
N ALA A 404 22.03 -24.65 49.44
CA ALA A 404 22.43 -25.95 49.96
C ALA A 404 23.50 -26.64 49.09
N SER A 405 23.42 -26.47 47.76
CA SER A 405 24.38 -27.00 46.79
C SER A 405 24.35 -26.21 45.48
N GLU A 406 25.51 -25.69 45.08
CA GLU A 406 25.65 -24.94 43.83
C GLU A 406 25.45 -25.82 42.59
N GLU A 407 25.88 -27.10 42.66
CA GLU A 407 25.71 -28.07 41.57
C GLU A 407 24.22 -28.44 41.37
N GLU A 408 23.47 -28.59 42.46
CA GLU A 408 22.02 -28.84 42.40
C GLU A 408 21.24 -27.60 41.95
N LEU A 409 21.72 -26.41 42.29
CA LEU A 409 21.17 -25.14 41.80
C LEU A 409 21.36 -25.03 40.28
N ASP A 410 22.57 -25.29 39.79
CA ASP A 410 22.86 -25.29 38.36
C ASP A 410 22.03 -26.35 37.62
N LEU A 411 21.89 -27.56 38.17
CA LEU A 411 21.04 -28.60 37.60
C LEU A 411 19.56 -28.20 37.58
N THR A 412 19.08 -27.54 38.64
CA THR A 412 17.69 -27.08 38.76
C THR A 412 17.39 -25.97 37.75
N LEU A 413 18.33 -25.06 37.49
CA LEU A 413 18.18 -23.95 36.55
C LEU A 413 18.44 -24.34 35.08
N GLN A 414 19.31 -25.33 34.78
CA GLN A 414 19.62 -25.78 33.42
C GLN A 414 18.50 -26.61 32.76
N GLN A 415 17.57 -27.17 33.53
CA GLN A 415 16.57 -28.12 33.04
C GLN A 415 15.29 -27.48 32.41
N GLY A 416 15.26 -26.17 32.18
CA GLY A 416 14.58 -25.53 31.03
C GLY A 416 13.05 -25.59 30.88
N ALA A 417 12.25 -26.10 31.82
CA ALA A 417 10.78 -25.97 31.79
C ALA A 417 10.15 -26.14 33.19
N VAL A 418 10.24 -25.08 34.01
CA VAL A 418 9.78 -25.09 35.43
C VAL A 418 8.31 -25.50 35.56
N VAL A 419 7.42 -24.98 34.70
CA VAL A 419 5.97 -25.28 34.75
C VAL A 419 5.66 -26.70 34.28
N GLY A 420 6.22 -27.14 33.14
CA GLY A 420 5.95 -28.47 32.58
C GLY A 420 6.35 -29.62 33.52
N ARG A 421 7.43 -29.45 34.30
CA ARG A 421 7.86 -30.47 35.27
C ARG A 421 7.05 -30.44 36.58
N ARG A 422 6.63 -29.27 37.10
CA ARG A 422 5.69 -29.17 38.24
C ARG A 422 4.36 -29.88 37.92
N LEU A 423 3.89 -29.70 36.68
CA LEU A 423 2.69 -30.37 36.19
C LEU A 423 2.88 -31.87 35.97
N GLY A 424 4.08 -32.29 35.55
CA GLY A 424 4.45 -33.71 35.43
C GLY A 424 4.61 -34.46 36.76
N THR A 425 4.70 -33.76 37.89
CA THR A 425 4.75 -34.35 39.24
C THR A 425 3.40 -34.45 39.95
N LEU A 426 2.32 -33.99 39.30
CA LEU A 426 0.97 -34.05 39.87
C LEU A 426 0.47 -35.49 39.96
N GLN A 427 -0.24 -35.79 41.06
CA GLN A 427 -0.98 -37.04 41.16
C GLN A 427 -2.10 -37.09 40.10
N PRO A 428 -2.55 -38.28 39.67
CA PRO A 428 -3.57 -38.39 38.62
C PRO A 428 -4.86 -37.61 38.93
N GLN A 429 -5.26 -37.54 40.21
CA GLN A 429 -6.43 -36.77 40.65
C GLN A 429 -6.19 -35.25 40.57
N GLU A 430 -5.00 -34.78 40.93
CA GLU A 430 -4.60 -33.36 40.83
C GLU A 430 -4.54 -32.93 39.35
N SER A 431 -3.97 -33.76 38.48
CA SER A 431 -3.89 -33.48 37.04
C SER A 431 -5.27 -33.39 36.37
N ARG A 432 -6.23 -34.25 36.78
CA ARG A 432 -7.62 -34.19 36.30
C ARG A 432 -8.35 -32.92 36.74
N VAL A 433 -8.20 -32.52 38.00
CA VAL A 433 -8.80 -31.29 38.53
C VAL A 433 -8.23 -30.06 37.83
N LEU A 434 -6.90 -29.97 37.71
CA LEU A 434 -6.26 -28.84 37.02
C LEU A 434 -6.65 -28.77 35.54
N SER A 435 -6.68 -29.90 34.85
CA SER A 435 -7.09 -29.98 33.44
C SER A 435 -8.55 -29.58 33.23
N ALA A 436 -9.47 -29.98 34.12
CA ALA A 436 -10.88 -29.60 34.06
C ALA A 436 -11.06 -28.09 34.27
N ILE A 437 -10.35 -27.50 35.23
CA ILE A 437 -10.38 -26.06 35.49
C ILE A 437 -9.72 -25.28 34.33
N ALA A 438 -8.62 -25.77 33.78
CA ALA A 438 -7.92 -25.15 32.65
C ALA A 438 -8.76 -25.18 31.38
N ALA A 439 -9.41 -26.31 31.07
CA ALA A 439 -10.27 -26.44 29.91
C ALA A 439 -11.58 -25.65 30.06
N ALA A 440 -12.03 -25.32 31.28
CA ALA A 440 -13.26 -24.56 31.50
C ALA A 440 -13.16 -23.07 31.11
N GLU A 441 -11.95 -22.51 31.02
CA GLU A 441 -11.66 -21.10 30.63
C GLU A 441 -12.33 -20.01 31.51
N MET A 442 -13.06 -20.41 32.55
CA MET A 442 -13.72 -19.55 33.54
C MET A 442 -13.72 -20.24 34.92
N PRO A 443 -14.02 -19.52 36.02
CA PRO A 443 -14.16 -20.16 37.33
C PRO A 443 -15.18 -21.30 37.29
N LEU A 444 -14.72 -22.52 37.58
CA LEU A 444 -15.55 -23.72 37.62
C LEU A 444 -16.14 -23.89 39.02
N ALA A 445 -17.46 -23.86 39.12
CA ALA A 445 -18.16 -23.94 40.40
C ALA A 445 -17.81 -25.22 41.16
N GLU A 446 -17.73 -25.12 42.49
CA GLU A 446 -17.25 -26.20 43.36
C GLU A 446 -18.14 -27.45 43.30
N ASP A 447 -19.44 -27.27 43.08
CA ASP A 447 -20.44 -28.33 42.91
C ASP A 447 -20.34 -29.05 41.55
N LEU A 448 -19.83 -28.38 40.52
CA LEU A 448 -19.66 -28.92 39.16
C LEU A 448 -18.30 -29.60 38.94
N LEU A 449 -17.30 -29.26 39.76
CA LEU A 449 -15.93 -29.73 39.62
C LEU A 449 -15.78 -31.27 39.72
N PRO A 450 -16.45 -32.00 40.64
CA PRO A 450 -16.30 -33.46 40.73
C PRO A 450 -16.76 -34.17 39.46
N ALA A 451 -17.87 -33.72 38.89
CA ALA A 451 -18.42 -34.27 37.65
C ALA A 451 -17.55 -33.94 36.42
N ALA A 452 -16.99 -32.73 36.36
CA ALA A 452 -16.08 -32.33 35.27
C ALA A 452 -14.73 -33.08 35.32
N ALA A 453 -14.22 -33.34 36.53
CA ALA A 453 -12.94 -34.02 36.76
C ALA A 453 -13.05 -35.56 36.78
N ASP A 454 -14.27 -36.13 36.77
CA ASP A 454 -14.53 -37.57 36.92
C ASP A 454 -13.91 -38.14 38.21
N LEU A 455 -14.27 -37.51 39.35
CA LEU A 455 -13.78 -37.85 40.68
C LEU A 455 -14.92 -37.75 41.71
N ASP A 456 -14.81 -38.51 42.79
CA ASP A 456 -15.66 -38.33 43.96
C ASP A 456 -15.47 -36.92 44.57
N ALA A 457 -16.55 -36.34 45.10
CA ALA A 457 -16.55 -34.95 45.61
C ALA A 457 -15.49 -34.70 46.69
N THR A 458 -15.26 -35.66 47.60
CA THR A 458 -14.23 -35.57 48.65
C THR A 458 -12.81 -35.61 48.09
N VAL A 459 -12.58 -36.39 47.02
CA VAL A 459 -11.28 -36.49 46.34
C VAL A 459 -11.00 -35.23 45.53
N ALA A 460 -12.01 -34.69 44.83
CA ALA A 460 -11.89 -33.43 44.09
C ALA A 460 -11.61 -32.24 45.02
N ALA A 461 -12.28 -32.15 46.18
CA ALA A 461 -12.02 -31.11 47.17
C ALA A 461 -10.60 -31.19 47.76
N THR A 462 -10.12 -32.40 48.06
CA THR A 462 -8.76 -32.62 48.57
C THR A 462 -7.69 -32.24 47.53
N ALA A 463 -7.90 -32.65 46.27
CA ALA A 463 -7.01 -32.30 45.16
C ALA A 463 -7.01 -30.79 44.88
N SER A 464 -8.17 -30.12 44.95
CA SER A 464 -8.29 -28.67 44.76
C SER A 464 -7.54 -27.89 45.84
N THR A 465 -7.71 -28.28 47.11
CA THR A 465 -6.98 -27.69 48.23
C THR A 465 -5.47 -27.87 48.06
N THR A 466 -5.02 -29.04 47.59
CA THR A 466 -3.60 -29.31 47.35
C THR A 466 -3.04 -28.49 46.18
N LEU A 467 -3.80 -28.34 45.10
CA LEU A 467 -3.42 -27.51 43.95
C LEU A 467 -3.40 -26.01 44.28
N GLU A 468 -4.30 -25.56 45.15
CA GLU A 468 -4.33 -24.17 45.64
C GLU A 468 -3.13 -23.87 46.54
N LEU A 469 -2.77 -24.78 47.45
CA LEU A 469 -1.55 -24.67 48.26
C LEU A 469 -0.28 -24.64 47.40
N ARG A 470 -0.27 -25.31 46.24
CA ARG A 470 0.83 -25.26 45.25
C ARG A 470 0.77 -24.03 44.34
N GLY A 471 -0.24 -23.18 44.47
CA GLY A 471 -0.43 -21.98 43.65
C GLY A 471 -0.77 -22.26 42.18
N LEU A 472 -1.29 -23.45 41.85
CA LEU A 472 -1.65 -23.83 40.48
C LEU A 472 -3.09 -23.42 40.13
N ILE A 473 -3.96 -23.41 41.14
CA ILE A 473 -5.34 -22.92 41.04
C ILE A 473 -5.61 -21.92 42.18
N ARG A 474 -6.68 -21.14 42.08
CA ARG A 474 -7.15 -20.23 43.14
C ARG A 474 -8.67 -20.20 43.21
N ALA A 475 -9.21 -19.98 44.41
CA ALA A 475 -10.63 -19.71 44.61
C ALA A 475 -11.03 -18.28 44.18
N THR A 476 -12.16 -18.16 43.48
CA THR A 476 -12.77 -16.89 43.07
C THR A 476 -14.27 -16.93 43.28
N GLY A 477 -14.78 -16.21 44.29
CA GLY A 477 -16.18 -15.76 44.48
C GLY A 477 -17.32 -16.63 43.91
N GLY A 478 -17.21 -17.96 43.96
CA GLY A 478 -18.15 -18.89 43.31
C GLY A 478 -17.53 -20.12 42.62
N GLY A 479 -16.21 -20.25 42.50
CA GLY A 479 -15.57 -21.44 41.92
C GLY A 479 -14.04 -21.39 41.83
N TRP A 480 -13.45 -22.41 41.22
CA TRP A 480 -12.01 -22.61 41.05
C TRP A 480 -11.52 -22.16 39.68
N ARG A 481 -10.39 -21.45 39.61
CA ARG A 481 -9.74 -21.06 38.36
C ARG A 481 -8.25 -21.37 38.36
N VAL A 482 -7.64 -21.45 37.19
CA VAL A 482 -6.17 -21.51 37.09
C VAL A 482 -5.57 -20.20 37.62
N ALA A 483 -4.45 -20.31 38.34
CA ALA A 483 -3.73 -19.15 38.84
C ALA A 483 -3.23 -18.26 37.69
N HIS A 484 -2.68 -18.87 36.63
CA HIS A 484 -2.18 -18.19 35.42
C HIS A 484 -2.52 -18.96 34.13
N ASP A 485 -2.75 -18.23 33.04
CA ASP A 485 -3.17 -18.80 31.76
C ASP A 485 -2.08 -19.69 31.13
N GLU A 486 -0.81 -19.37 31.35
CA GLU A 486 0.33 -20.19 30.90
C GLU A 486 0.37 -21.55 31.62
N ILE A 487 -0.08 -21.65 32.87
CA ILE A 487 -0.20 -22.93 33.61
C ILE A 487 -1.31 -23.78 32.97
N GLY A 488 -2.43 -23.16 32.61
CA GLY A 488 -3.54 -23.83 31.92
C GLY A 488 -3.14 -24.35 30.55
N GLY A 489 -2.47 -23.51 29.75
CA GLY A 489 -1.97 -23.89 28.43
C GLY A 489 -0.98 -25.05 28.47
N VAL A 490 -0.03 -25.03 29.42
CA VAL A 490 0.91 -26.15 29.59
C VAL A 490 0.19 -27.40 30.10
N ALA A 491 -0.75 -27.29 31.05
CA ALA A 491 -1.53 -28.42 31.56
C ALA A 491 -2.31 -29.14 30.45
N LEU A 492 -2.97 -28.37 29.56
CA LEU A 492 -3.70 -28.93 28.43
C LEU A 492 -2.77 -29.52 27.37
N SER A 493 -1.60 -28.91 27.13
CA SER A 493 -0.60 -29.43 26.17
C SER A 493 0.04 -30.75 26.59
N LEU A 494 0.03 -31.06 27.90
CA LEU A 494 0.57 -32.32 28.45
C LEU A 494 -0.44 -33.48 28.35
N LEU A 495 -1.72 -33.20 28.05
CA LEU A 495 -2.72 -34.24 27.86
C LEU A 495 -2.57 -34.88 26.47
N ALA A 496 -2.71 -36.21 26.42
CA ALA A 496 -2.93 -36.90 25.16
C ALA A 496 -4.23 -36.39 24.50
N PRO A 497 -4.30 -36.31 23.16
CA PRO A 497 -5.48 -35.81 22.44
C PRO A 497 -6.80 -36.47 22.87
N ASP A 498 -6.79 -37.77 23.17
CA ASP A 498 -7.98 -38.51 23.63
C ASP A 498 -8.42 -38.10 25.04
N ALA A 499 -7.47 -37.83 25.94
CA ALA A 499 -7.75 -37.38 27.30
C ALA A 499 -8.26 -35.94 27.34
N LEU A 500 -7.75 -35.09 26.46
CA LEU A 500 -8.26 -33.73 26.26
C LEU A 500 -9.69 -33.77 25.71
N GLY A 501 -9.96 -34.57 24.67
CA GLY A 501 -11.31 -34.77 24.12
C GLY A 501 -12.31 -35.27 25.16
N ALA A 502 -11.91 -36.23 26.02
CA ALA A 502 -12.75 -36.71 27.12
C ALA A 502 -13.04 -35.64 28.18
N THR A 503 -12.10 -34.73 28.43
CA THR A 503 -12.27 -33.59 29.35
C THR A 503 -13.25 -32.57 28.80
N HIS A 504 -13.14 -32.23 27.51
CA HIS A 504 -14.14 -31.40 26.82
C HIS A 504 -15.53 -32.05 26.85
N LEU A 505 -15.64 -33.36 26.62
CA LEU A 505 -16.94 -34.05 26.66
C LEU A 505 -17.62 -33.93 28.02
N ARG A 506 -16.90 -34.19 29.13
CA ARG A 506 -17.46 -34.08 30.49
C ARG A 506 -17.87 -32.65 30.84
N LEU A 507 -17.04 -31.66 30.51
CA LEU A 507 -17.37 -30.25 30.71
C LEU A 507 -18.64 -29.86 29.93
N ALA A 508 -18.78 -30.34 28.70
CA ALA A 508 -19.96 -30.11 27.87
C ALA A 508 -21.24 -30.70 28.49
N GLU A 509 -21.17 -31.92 29.04
CA GLU A 509 -22.30 -32.58 29.67
C GLU A 509 -22.74 -31.87 30.96
N VAL A 510 -21.79 -31.47 31.80
CA VAL A 510 -22.07 -30.76 33.05
C VAL A 510 -22.64 -29.37 32.77
N LEU A 511 -21.99 -28.57 31.92
CA LEU A 511 -22.45 -27.22 31.57
C LEU A 511 -23.74 -27.22 30.76
N GLY A 512 -24.00 -28.26 29.96
CA GLY A 512 -25.18 -28.38 29.11
C GLY A 512 -26.49 -28.55 29.91
N THR A 513 -26.39 -29.02 31.15
CA THR A 513 -27.54 -29.17 32.06
C THR A 513 -27.84 -27.90 32.88
N ALA A 514 -26.97 -26.90 32.83
CA ALA A 514 -27.14 -25.66 33.58
C ALA A 514 -28.35 -24.82 33.06
N PRO A 515 -29.10 -24.15 33.95
CA PRO A 515 -30.24 -23.33 33.58
C PRO A 515 -29.86 -22.06 32.80
N ASP A 516 -28.61 -21.61 32.90
CA ASP A 516 -28.04 -20.45 32.22
C ASP A 516 -27.83 -20.68 30.71
N ALA A 517 -28.34 -19.76 29.88
CA ALA A 517 -28.19 -19.80 28.43
C ALA A 517 -26.72 -19.63 27.98
N ASN A 518 -25.92 -18.88 28.74
CA ASN A 518 -24.49 -18.71 28.45
C ASN A 518 -23.71 -20.01 28.75
N ALA A 519 -24.06 -20.72 29.81
CA ALA A 519 -23.52 -22.05 30.10
C ALA A 519 -23.83 -23.08 28.99
N ARG A 520 -25.06 -23.07 28.44
CA ARG A 520 -25.43 -23.93 27.30
C ARG A 520 -24.68 -23.57 26.02
N ARG A 521 -24.43 -22.29 25.74
CA ARG A 521 -23.60 -21.87 24.59
C ARG A 521 -22.14 -22.33 24.74
N ARG A 522 -21.58 -22.28 25.95
CA ARG A 522 -20.23 -22.82 26.23
C ARG A 522 -20.17 -24.34 26.11
N ALA A 523 -21.16 -25.04 26.65
CA ALA A 523 -21.29 -26.50 26.50
C ALA A 523 -21.26 -26.93 25.03
N LEU A 524 -21.88 -26.13 24.14
CA LEU A 524 -21.83 -26.39 22.70
C LEU A 524 -20.39 -26.34 22.13
N ARG A 525 -19.55 -25.39 22.56
CA ARG A 525 -18.13 -25.31 22.14
C ARG A 525 -17.35 -26.54 22.64
N HIS A 526 -17.58 -26.98 23.87
CA HIS A 526 -16.92 -28.18 24.40
C HIS A 526 -17.39 -29.47 23.68
N PHE A 527 -18.67 -29.60 23.32
CA PHE A 527 -19.12 -30.73 22.49
C PHE A 527 -18.44 -30.75 21.12
N VAL A 528 -18.16 -29.59 20.55
CA VAL A 528 -17.45 -29.47 19.27
C VAL A 528 -15.95 -29.80 19.43
N ALA A 529 -15.29 -29.27 20.46
CA ALA A 529 -13.90 -29.60 20.77
C ALA A 529 -13.70 -31.11 21.06
N ALA A 530 -14.72 -31.77 21.64
CA ALA A 530 -14.76 -33.21 21.84
C ALA A 530 -15.19 -34.02 20.59
N LYS A 531 -15.49 -33.36 19.46
CA LYS A 531 -16.03 -33.95 18.22
C LYS A 531 -17.32 -34.77 18.44
N ALA A 532 -18.11 -34.41 19.45
CA ALA A 532 -19.37 -35.05 19.82
C ALA A 532 -20.56 -34.44 19.04
N TRP A 533 -20.55 -34.60 17.71
CA TRP A 533 -21.47 -33.92 16.78
C TRP A 533 -22.96 -34.15 17.06
N SER A 534 -23.34 -35.37 17.47
CA SER A 534 -24.72 -35.73 17.81
C SER A 534 -25.23 -34.97 19.04
N ARG A 535 -24.41 -34.85 20.08
CA ARG A 535 -24.71 -34.10 21.31
C ARG A 535 -24.73 -32.60 21.06
N ALA A 536 -23.79 -32.09 20.25
CA ALA A 536 -23.79 -30.70 19.80
C ALA A 536 -25.10 -30.34 19.06
N ALA A 537 -25.54 -31.18 18.13
CA ALA A 537 -26.79 -30.98 17.38
C ALA A 537 -28.05 -31.05 18.26
N GLU A 538 -28.05 -31.89 19.29
CA GLU A 538 -29.12 -31.97 20.29
C GLU A 538 -29.23 -30.67 21.11
N LEU A 539 -28.10 -30.14 21.57
CA LEU A 539 -28.06 -28.89 22.33
C LEU A 539 -28.44 -27.68 21.47
N VAL A 540 -27.97 -27.61 20.22
CA VAL A 540 -28.40 -26.59 19.23
C VAL A 540 -29.91 -26.62 19.05
N ARG A 541 -30.52 -27.81 18.97
CA ARG A 541 -31.98 -27.94 18.89
C ARG A 541 -32.69 -27.37 20.11
N THR A 542 -32.16 -27.57 21.30
CA THR A 542 -32.72 -27.03 22.53
C THR A 542 -32.63 -25.51 22.55
N ILE A 543 -31.47 -24.95 22.22
CA ILE A 543 -31.25 -23.49 22.15
C ILE A 543 -32.17 -22.84 21.10
N LEU A 544 -32.28 -23.42 19.89
CA LEU A 544 -33.13 -22.90 18.81
C LEU A 544 -34.64 -23.00 19.07
N ARG A 545 -35.07 -23.84 20.02
CA ARG A 545 -36.48 -23.91 20.46
C ARG A 545 -36.84 -22.78 21.42
N GLU A 546 -35.89 -22.38 22.26
CA GLU A 546 -36.05 -21.30 23.24
C GLU A 546 -35.87 -19.93 22.59
N THR A 547 -34.98 -19.83 21.59
CA THR A 547 -34.70 -18.59 20.86
C THR A 547 -34.90 -18.81 19.35
N PRO A 548 -36.07 -18.47 18.78
CA PRO A 548 -36.35 -18.70 17.37
C PRO A 548 -35.49 -17.79 16.47
N ARG A 549 -34.70 -18.42 15.59
CA ARG A 549 -33.78 -17.77 14.63
C ARG A 549 -34.47 -16.79 13.68
N ARG A 550 -33.78 -15.68 13.37
CA ARG A 550 -34.14 -14.70 12.31
C ARG A 550 -33.16 -14.67 11.13
N ILE A 551 -32.01 -15.32 11.29
CA ILE A 551 -30.91 -15.42 10.33
C ILE A 551 -30.72 -16.87 9.86
N PRO A 552 -29.97 -17.11 8.75
CA PRO A 552 -29.63 -18.45 8.29
C PRO A 552 -28.95 -19.31 9.37
N LEU A 553 -29.15 -20.63 9.31
CA LEU A 553 -28.68 -21.56 10.35
C LEU A 553 -27.16 -21.54 10.54
N ASP A 554 -26.40 -21.34 9.46
CA ASP A 554 -24.94 -21.30 9.53
C ASP A 554 -24.43 -20.00 10.20
N ASP A 555 -25.14 -18.88 9.98
CA ASP A 555 -24.86 -17.60 10.64
C ASP A 555 -25.24 -17.63 12.12
N GLU A 556 -26.36 -18.31 12.44
CA GLU A 556 -26.79 -18.54 13.81
C GLU A 556 -25.79 -19.45 14.56
N LEU A 557 -25.25 -20.48 13.89
CA LEU A 557 -24.19 -21.32 14.44
C LEU A 557 -22.87 -20.56 14.60
N ARG A 558 -22.50 -19.69 13.65
CA ARG A 558 -21.36 -18.77 13.79
C ARG A 558 -21.53 -17.84 14.99
N ALA A 559 -22.71 -17.25 15.16
CA ALA A 559 -23.03 -16.41 16.32
C ALA A 559 -22.99 -17.17 17.67
N MET A 560 -23.25 -18.48 17.68
CA MET A 560 -23.19 -19.31 18.90
C MET A 560 -21.79 -19.83 19.22
N LEU A 561 -21.01 -20.20 18.21
CA LEU A 561 -19.74 -20.92 18.35
C LEU A 561 -18.49 -20.07 18.08
N GLY A 562 -18.64 -18.86 17.51
CA GLY A 562 -17.55 -18.03 17.04
C GLY A 562 -17.10 -18.39 15.62
N ASP A 563 -16.41 -17.46 14.96
CA ASP A 563 -15.98 -17.59 13.55
C ASP A 563 -14.77 -18.52 13.36
N GLU A 564 -14.08 -18.91 14.44
CA GLU A 564 -12.87 -19.74 14.40
C GLU A 564 -13.14 -21.23 14.12
N LEU A 565 -14.40 -21.68 14.16
CA LEU A 565 -14.71 -23.08 13.86
C LEU A 565 -14.57 -23.38 12.36
N PRO A 566 -13.86 -24.43 11.92
CA PRO A 566 -13.76 -24.76 10.50
C PRO A 566 -15.13 -25.05 9.86
N ALA A 567 -15.34 -24.59 8.62
CA ALA A 567 -16.60 -24.80 7.90
C ALA A 567 -16.98 -26.29 7.76
N ALA A 568 -15.98 -27.17 7.68
CA ALA A 568 -16.19 -28.62 7.67
C ALA A 568 -16.83 -29.13 8.97
N GLU A 569 -16.45 -28.60 10.13
CA GLU A 569 -16.98 -29.00 11.43
C GLU A 569 -18.38 -28.43 11.67
N ARG A 570 -18.64 -27.18 11.23
CA ARG A 570 -20.00 -26.63 11.20
C ARG A 570 -20.93 -27.45 10.29
N ALA A 571 -20.43 -27.86 9.12
CA ALA A 571 -21.17 -28.72 8.20
C ALA A 571 -21.53 -30.08 8.84
N GLN A 572 -20.68 -30.65 9.71
CA GLN A 572 -21.01 -31.87 10.45
C GLN A 572 -22.19 -31.66 11.43
N ILE A 573 -22.21 -30.54 12.16
CA ILE A 573 -23.34 -30.19 13.05
C ILE A 573 -24.62 -29.99 12.24
N VAL A 574 -24.55 -29.22 11.14
CA VAL A 574 -25.69 -28.97 10.24
C VAL A 574 -26.20 -30.25 9.61
N ALA A 575 -25.31 -31.16 9.18
CA ALA A 575 -25.68 -32.45 8.61
C ALA A 575 -26.42 -33.35 9.62
N THR A 576 -26.03 -33.27 10.90
CA THR A 576 -26.60 -34.05 12.00
C THR A 576 -27.95 -33.49 12.50
N LEU A 577 -28.28 -32.23 12.18
CA LEU A 577 -29.56 -31.64 12.51
C LEU A 577 -30.71 -32.22 11.66
N PRO A 578 -31.93 -32.40 12.22
CA PRO A 578 -33.08 -32.86 11.46
C PRO A 578 -33.41 -31.90 10.30
N PHE A 579 -33.91 -32.45 9.20
CA PHE A 579 -34.30 -31.68 8.01
C PHE A 579 -35.25 -30.51 8.33
N SER A 580 -36.16 -30.70 9.29
CA SER A 580 -37.10 -29.67 9.76
C SER A 580 -36.43 -28.46 10.42
N VAL A 581 -35.22 -28.63 10.96
CA VAL A 581 -34.41 -27.55 11.55
C VAL A 581 -33.50 -26.94 10.48
N ARG A 582 -33.09 -27.69 9.44
CA ARG A 582 -32.30 -27.15 8.32
C ARG A 582 -33.10 -26.22 7.40
N HIS A 583 -34.36 -26.55 7.08
CA HIS A 583 -35.15 -25.83 6.10
C HIS A 583 -36.56 -25.45 6.63
N PRO A 584 -36.70 -24.30 7.32
CA PRO A 584 -37.96 -23.91 7.96
C PRO A 584 -39.00 -23.45 6.93
N ALA A 585 -38.55 -22.87 5.81
CA ALA A 585 -39.41 -22.41 4.72
C ALA A 585 -40.11 -23.56 3.98
N TRP A 586 -39.49 -24.75 3.96
CA TRP A 586 -40.02 -25.93 3.26
C TRP A 586 -41.28 -26.50 3.92
N ARG A 587 -41.50 -26.22 5.22
CA ARG A 587 -42.77 -26.52 5.90
C ARG A 587 -43.95 -25.63 5.45
N ARG A 588 -43.69 -24.45 4.89
CA ARG A 588 -44.75 -23.57 4.35
C ARG A 588 -45.16 -23.96 2.94
N THR A 589 -44.27 -24.59 2.17
CA THR A 589 -44.51 -24.95 0.76
C THR A 589 -45.10 -26.34 0.56
N MET A 590 -44.97 -27.28 1.52
CA MET A 590 -45.56 -28.62 1.40
C MET A 590 -47.07 -28.73 1.65
N GLN A 591 -47.80 -27.61 1.77
CA GLN A 591 -49.27 -27.63 1.75
C GLN A 591 -49.89 -27.40 0.37
N VAL A 592 -49.12 -27.08 -0.67
CA VAL A 592 -49.69 -26.80 -2.00
C VAL A 592 -48.82 -27.41 -3.11
N GLY A 593 -49.36 -28.43 -3.79
CA GLY A 593 -48.96 -28.74 -5.17
C GLY A 593 -48.13 -30.01 -5.36
N GLY A 594 -48.74 -31.17 -5.14
CA GLY A 594 -48.31 -32.41 -5.80
C GLY A 594 -48.74 -32.43 -7.27
N ALA A 595 -47.91 -33.07 -8.10
CA ALA A 595 -48.12 -33.43 -9.51
C ALA A 595 -47.93 -32.31 -10.55
N ILE A 596 -46.74 -32.25 -11.16
CA ILE A 596 -46.44 -32.14 -12.62
C ILE A 596 -44.89 -32.24 -12.73
N ALA A 597 -44.34 -33.44 -12.87
CA ALA A 597 -42.88 -33.64 -13.00
C ALA A 597 -42.50 -34.90 -13.79
N ALA A 598 -43.12 -35.13 -14.97
CA ALA A 598 -42.81 -36.30 -15.78
C ALA A 598 -42.51 -36.04 -17.28
N VAL A 599 -42.56 -34.79 -17.77
CA VAL A 599 -42.41 -34.53 -19.22
C VAL A 599 -41.24 -33.58 -19.58
N ALA A 600 -40.63 -32.88 -18.62
CA ALA A 600 -39.58 -31.90 -18.92
C ALA A 600 -38.16 -32.49 -19.06
N ALA A 601 -37.95 -33.76 -18.76
CA ALA A 601 -36.61 -34.36 -18.64
C ALA A 601 -35.92 -34.74 -19.97
N LEU A 602 -36.58 -34.60 -21.13
CA LEU A 602 -36.06 -35.14 -22.40
C LEU A 602 -35.65 -34.09 -23.45
N VAL A 603 -35.83 -32.79 -23.19
CA VAL A 603 -35.50 -31.72 -24.16
C VAL A 603 -34.25 -30.92 -23.78
N VAL A 604 -33.78 -31.00 -22.53
CA VAL A 604 -32.65 -30.18 -22.04
C VAL A 604 -31.28 -30.80 -22.32
N PHE A 605 -31.20 -32.13 -22.55
CA PHE A 605 -29.91 -32.82 -22.68
C PHE A 605 -29.21 -32.68 -24.05
N ALA A 606 -29.89 -32.11 -25.06
CA ALA A 606 -29.37 -32.03 -26.43
C ALA A 606 -28.84 -30.63 -26.83
N ARG A 607 -28.93 -29.63 -25.95
CA ARG A 607 -28.61 -28.23 -26.31
C ARG A 607 -27.23 -27.74 -25.82
N ASP A 608 -26.56 -28.49 -24.95
CA ASP A 608 -25.35 -28.02 -24.26
C ASP A 608 -24.03 -28.32 -24.99
N ARG A 609 -24.04 -29.15 -26.03
CA ARG A 609 -22.78 -29.60 -26.69
C ARG A 609 -22.44 -28.88 -28.00
N PHE A 610 -23.22 -27.87 -28.43
CA PHE A 610 -23.11 -27.31 -29.80
C PHE A 610 -23.13 -25.78 -29.91
N MET A 611 -22.63 -25.06 -28.90
CA MET A 611 -22.23 -23.65 -29.06
C MET A 611 -20.75 -23.55 -28.70
N ARG A 612 -19.88 -23.48 -29.73
CA ARG A 612 -18.50 -23.03 -29.53
C ARG A 612 -18.57 -21.59 -29.04
N ALA A 613 -18.51 -21.37 -27.74
CA ALA A 613 -18.26 -20.06 -27.18
C ALA A 613 -16.93 -19.58 -27.77
N LEU A 614 -16.94 -18.40 -28.40
CA LEU A 614 -15.70 -17.69 -28.71
C LEU A 614 -14.95 -17.50 -27.37
N PRO A 615 -13.60 -17.55 -27.38
CA PRO A 615 -12.83 -17.28 -26.17
C PRO A 615 -13.22 -15.91 -25.58
N PRO A 616 -13.16 -15.73 -24.25
CA PRO A 616 -13.47 -14.45 -23.62
C PRO A 616 -12.55 -13.34 -24.14
N GLU A 617 -13.01 -12.10 -24.12
CA GLU A 617 -12.25 -10.93 -24.59
C GLU A 617 -11.06 -10.63 -23.68
N ALA A 618 -11.21 -10.83 -22.37
CA ALA A 618 -10.15 -10.79 -21.39
C ALA A 618 -10.41 -11.81 -20.27
N GLU A 619 -9.38 -12.18 -19.53
CA GLU A 619 -9.47 -13.13 -18.40
C GLU A 619 -8.89 -12.48 -17.14
N LEU A 620 -9.73 -12.27 -16.13
CA LEU A 620 -9.32 -11.76 -14.83
C LEU A 620 -8.98 -12.92 -13.91
N THR A 621 -7.76 -12.97 -13.40
CA THR A 621 -7.36 -13.96 -12.41
C THR A 621 -7.49 -13.42 -11.00
N VAL A 622 -8.07 -14.23 -10.13
CA VAL A 622 -8.28 -13.94 -8.72
C VAL A 622 -7.70 -15.09 -7.90
N ALA A 623 -6.70 -14.79 -7.07
CA ALA A 623 -6.09 -15.77 -6.18
C ALA A 623 -6.26 -15.39 -4.71
N TYR A 624 -6.46 -16.41 -3.88
CA TYR A 624 -6.47 -16.29 -2.43
C TYR A 624 -5.72 -17.45 -1.78
N ALA A 625 -5.27 -17.24 -0.54
CA ALA A 625 -4.52 -18.25 0.21
C ALA A 625 -5.35 -19.53 0.37
N ASP A 626 -4.77 -20.66 -0.01
CA ASP A 626 -5.30 -21.98 0.32
C ASP A 626 -4.88 -22.33 1.75
N PRO A 627 -5.81 -22.73 2.64
CA PRO A 627 -5.48 -23.23 3.97
C PRO A 627 -4.42 -24.34 4.00
N ALA A 628 -4.22 -25.09 2.91
CA ALA A 628 -3.17 -26.10 2.78
C ALA A 628 -1.76 -25.54 2.47
N GLY A 629 -1.58 -24.21 2.42
CA GLY A 629 -0.30 -23.53 2.16
C GLY A 629 -0.07 -23.13 0.70
N GLY A 630 -1.01 -23.41 -0.20
CA GLY A 630 -0.99 -23.04 -1.61
C GLY A 630 -1.83 -21.80 -1.95
N ALA A 631 -2.36 -21.74 -3.16
CA ALA A 631 -3.36 -20.75 -3.55
C ALA A 631 -4.50 -21.36 -4.36
N LEU A 632 -5.70 -20.89 -4.07
CA LEU A 632 -6.91 -21.15 -4.85
C LEU A 632 -7.07 -20.03 -5.88
N VAL A 633 -7.13 -20.40 -7.16
CA VAL A 633 -7.11 -19.47 -8.29
C VAL A 633 -8.34 -19.62 -9.16
N HIS A 634 -9.07 -18.53 -9.37
CA HIS A 634 -10.23 -18.45 -10.28
C HIS A 634 -9.88 -17.58 -11.48
N ARG A 635 -10.32 -17.97 -12.67
CA ARG A 635 -10.04 -17.27 -13.93
C ARG A 635 -11.35 -16.81 -14.55
N ILE A 636 -11.69 -15.55 -14.42
CA ILE A 636 -13.00 -15.03 -14.80
C ILE A 636 -12.92 -14.45 -16.21
N GLY A 637 -13.49 -15.14 -17.18
CA GLY A 637 -13.61 -14.64 -18.54
C GLY A 637 -14.64 -13.50 -18.64
N VAL A 638 -14.28 -12.39 -19.27
CA VAL A 638 -15.16 -11.25 -19.53
C VAL A 638 -15.33 -10.99 -21.03
N SER A 639 -16.54 -10.62 -21.44
CA SER A 639 -16.86 -10.20 -22.82
C SER A 639 -18.04 -9.23 -22.81
N MET A 640 -18.04 -8.30 -23.76
CA MET A 640 -19.12 -7.34 -23.95
C MET A 640 -20.42 -7.99 -24.44
N ARG A 641 -20.35 -9.17 -25.07
CA ARG A 641 -21.51 -9.85 -25.66
C ARG A 641 -22.55 -10.26 -24.62
N ASP A 642 -22.09 -10.65 -23.43
CA ASP A 642 -22.91 -11.13 -22.32
C ASP A 642 -22.89 -10.15 -21.12
N TRP A 643 -22.63 -8.87 -21.41
CA TRP A 643 -22.52 -7.83 -20.38
C TRP A 643 -23.90 -7.29 -19.96
N ASP A 644 -24.36 -7.72 -18.79
CA ASP A 644 -25.58 -7.23 -18.14
C ASP A 644 -25.23 -6.53 -16.81
N GLU A 645 -25.34 -5.20 -16.80
CA GLU A 645 -25.03 -4.33 -15.66
C GLU A 645 -25.92 -4.60 -14.44
N THR A 646 -27.07 -5.25 -14.61
CA THR A 646 -28.02 -5.51 -13.54
C THR A 646 -27.69 -6.76 -12.71
N ARG A 647 -26.73 -7.57 -13.14
CA ARG A 647 -26.37 -8.85 -12.50
C ARG A 647 -24.89 -8.91 -12.10
N PRO A 648 -24.56 -9.38 -10.88
CA PRO A 648 -23.16 -9.65 -10.53
C PRO A 648 -22.54 -10.76 -11.39
N ILE A 649 -21.21 -10.83 -11.43
CA ILE A 649 -20.44 -11.90 -12.07
C ILE A 649 -20.13 -12.95 -10.99
N ASP A 650 -20.77 -14.11 -11.06
CA ASP A 650 -20.49 -15.24 -10.15
C ASP A 650 -19.23 -15.99 -10.61
N ALA A 651 -18.14 -15.85 -9.85
CA ALA A 651 -16.84 -16.45 -10.17
C ALA A 651 -16.87 -17.99 -10.07
N VAL A 652 -17.68 -18.54 -9.16
CA VAL A 652 -17.77 -19.98 -8.88
C VAL A 652 -18.49 -20.71 -10.01
N VAL A 653 -19.50 -20.07 -10.60
CA VAL A 653 -20.26 -20.63 -11.72
C VAL A 653 -19.49 -20.52 -13.03
N THR A 654 -18.61 -19.51 -13.16
CA THR A 654 -17.91 -19.23 -14.41
C THR A 654 -16.64 -20.07 -14.62
N THR A 655 -15.91 -20.46 -13.57
CA THR A 655 -14.74 -21.36 -13.69
C THR A 655 -14.50 -22.28 -12.49
N ALA A 656 -13.85 -23.41 -12.74
CA ALA A 656 -13.36 -24.30 -11.68
C ALA A 656 -12.07 -23.73 -11.06
N ALA A 657 -11.97 -23.73 -9.73
CA ALA A 657 -10.78 -23.25 -9.02
C ALA A 657 -9.56 -24.15 -9.30
N GLU A 658 -8.47 -23.55 -9.77
CA GLU A 658 -7.16 -24.19 -9.89
C GLU A 658 -6.44 -24.11 -8.53
N HIS A 659 -5.77 -25.18 -8.12
CA HIS A 659 -4.93 -25.17 -6.91
C HIS A 659 -3.46 -25.04 -7.31
N TRP A 660 -2.81 -24.00 -6.82
CA TRP A 660 -1.38 -23.76 -6.97
C TRP A 660 -0.62 -24.17 -5.71
N ARG A 661 0.62 -24.67 -5.87
CA ARG A 661 1.43 -25.17 -4.75
C ARG A 661 2.03 -24.05 -3.90
N ALA A 662 2.31 -22.90 -4.50
CA ALA A 662 2.82 -21.72 -3.80
C ALA A 662 1.77 -20.63 -3.76
N SER A 663 1.72 -19.92 -2.63
CA SER A 663 0.79 -18.81 -2.43
C SER A 663 1.44 -17.47 -2.77
N PRO A 664 1.01 -16.77 -3.84
CA PRO A 664 1.49 -15.41 -4.13
C PRO A 664 1.07 -14.42 -3.03
N THR A 665 0.06 -14.77 -2.22
CA THR A 665 -0.45 -13.94 -1.12
C THR A 665 0.50 -13.84 0.07
N ALA A 666 1.54 -14.68 0.13
CA ALA A 666 2.57 -14.61 1.17
C ALA A 666 3.56 -13.44 0.97
N ALA A 667 3.71 -12.95 -0.27
CA ALA A 667 4.60 -11.84 -0.58
C ALA A 667 3.91 -10.48 -0.35
N PRO A 668 4.62 -9.46 0.18
CA PRO A 668 4.05 -8.15 0.48
C PRO A 668 3.63 -7.36 -0.76
N ASP A 669 4.28 -7.53 -1.92
CA ASP A 669 3.93 -6.87 -3.20
C ASP A 669 4.41 -7.73 -4.40
N PRO A 670 3.73 -8.85 -4.73
CA PRO A 670 4.17 -9.69 -5.84
C PRO A 670 3.96 -9.01 -7.19
N VAL A 671 4.96 -9.09 -8.07
CA VAL A 671 4.92 -8.53 -9.43
C VAL A 671 4.77 -9.66 -10.44
N TRP A 672 3.60 -9.75 -11.08
CA TRP A 672 3.26 -10.82 -12.00
C TRP A 672 4.06 -10.77 -13.30
N SER A 673 4.58 -11.93 -13.70
CA SER A 673 5.08 -12.12 -15.07
C SER A 673 3.92 -11.96 -16.06
N PRO A 674 4.19 -11.61 -17.33
CA PRO A 674 3.13 -11.42 -18.31
C PRO A 674 2.24 -12.65 -18.46
N THR A 675 2.80 -13.85 -18.53
CA THR A 675 2.02 -15.09 -18.67
C THR A 675 1.12 -15.39 -17.48
N GLY A 676 1.39 -14.79 -16.31
CA GLY A 676 0.63 -14.98 -15.07
C GLY A 676 0.93 -16.28 -14.34
N ASP A 677 1.85 -17.12 -14.83
CA ASP A 677 2.19 -18.42 -14.21
C ASP A 677 3.32 -18.32 -13.16
N GLU A 678 4.04 -17.20 -13.12
CA GLU A 678 5.12 -16.88 -12.18
C GLU A 678 5.02 -15.42 -11.70
N TRP A 679 5.58 -15.11 -10.53
CA TRP A 679 5.67 -13.75 -10.00
C TRP A 679 7.06 -13.48 -9.40
N ALA A 680 7.46 -12.21 -9.40
CA ALA A 680 8.64 -11.75 -8.69
C ALA A 680 8.25 -11.22 -7.30
N ALA A 681 9.07 -11.50 -6.29
CA ALA A 681 8.93 -11.00 -4.92
C ALA A 681 10.29 -10.59 -4.35
N ASP A 682 10.29 -9.83 -3.24
CA ASP A 682 11.48 -9.55 -2.44
C ASP A 682 11.56 -10.46 -1.22
N GLU A 683 12.75 -10.99 -0.95
CA GLU A 683 13.02 -11.83 0.22
C GLU A 683 14.36 -11.46 0.87
N ALA A 684 14.44 -11.59 2.20
CA ALA A 684 15.65 -11.27 2.95
C ALA A 684 16.61 -12.46 2.97
N PHE A 685 17.86 -12.24 2.54
CA PHE A 685 18.91 -13.25 2.61
C PHE A 685 20.08 -12.75 3.47
N ALA A 686 20.55 -13.62 4.37
CA ALA A 686 21.61 -13.28 5.31
C ALA A 686 22.98 -13.02 4.66
N ASP A 687 23.23 -13.61 3.47
CA ASP A 687 24.50 -13.48 2.74
C ASP A 687 24.65 -12.17 1.97
N SER A 688 23.55 -11.60 1.45
CA SER A 688 23.53 -10.27 0.81
C SER A 688 23.36 -9.14 1.82
N GLY A 689 22.78 -9.41 2.99
CA GLY A 689 22.58 -8.43 4.05
C GLY A 689 21.44 -7.43 3.77
N GLY A 690 20.52 -7.80 2.87
CA GLY A 690 19.38 -6.98 2.44
C GLY A 690 18.28 -7.81 1.76
N LEU A 691 17.37 -7.11 1.09
CA LEU A 691 16.32 -7.73 0.27
C LEU A 691 16.86 -8.07 -1.12
N ASP A 692 16.58 -9.29 -1.59
CA ASP A 692 16.86 -9.71 -2.96
C ASP A 692 15.59 -10.09 -3.72
N VAL A 693 15.68 -9.97 -5.04
CA VAL A 693 14.60 -10.35 -5.94
C VAL A 693 14.64 -11.84 -6.21
N VAL A 694 13.49 -12.47 -6.03
CA VAL A 694 13.22 -13.87 -6.33
C VAL A 694 12.07 -14.02 -7.32
N ILE A 695 12.12 -15.06 -8.15
CA ILE A 695 11.00 -15.50 -9.00
C ILE A 695 10.41 -16.78 -8.42
N ILE A 696 9.09 -16.81 -8.26
CA ILE A 696 8.33 -17.93 -7.72
C ILE A 696 7.31 -18.39 -8.78
N GLY A 697 7.30 -19.68 -9.10
CA GLY A 697 6.33 -20.29 -10.01
C GLY A 697 5.14 -20.91 -9.29
N ARG A 698 4.02 -21.09 -10.01
CA ARG A 698 2.80 -21.76 -9.47
C ARG A 698 3.02 -23.19 -8.96
N ASP A 699 4.08 -23.85 -9.43
CA ASP A 699 4.50 -25.19 -8.99
C ASP A 699 5.32 -25.17 -7.69
N GLY A 700 5.65 -23.99 -7.18
CA GLY A 700 6.49 -23.76 -6.02
C GLY A 700 7.98 -23.70 -6.31
N GLN A 701 8.40 -23.72 -7.59
CA GLN A 701 9.80 -23.47 -7.92
C GLN A 701 10.19 -22.04 -7.58
N HIS A 702 11.40 -21.91 -7.05
CA HIS A 702 11.89 -20.67 -6.47
C HIS A 702 13.31 -20.38 -6.98
N ARG A 703 13.51 -19.20 -7.57
CA ARG A 703 14.78 -18.80 -8.18
C ARG A 703 15.17 -17.40 -7.74
N ARG A 704 16.25 -17.28 -6.98
CA ARG A 704 16.88 -16.00 -6.62
C ARG A 704 17.58 -15.39 -7.83
N LEU A 705 17.29 -14.13 -8.14
CA LEU A 705 17.89 -13.37 -9.24
C LEU A 705 18.99 -12.42 -8.80
N THR A 706 18.93 -11.88 -7.59
CA THR A 706 19.92 -10.93 -7.08
C THR A 706 20.58 -11.46 -5.81
N SER A 707 21.81 -11.03 -5.56
CA SER A 707 22.60 -11.42 -4.38
C SER A 707 23.63 -10.36 -3.99
N THR A 708 23.39 -9.10 -4.36
CA THR A 708 24.34 -8.01 -4.16
C THR A 708 23.97 -7.19 -2.93
N PRO A 709 24.95 -6.61 -2.20
CA PRO A 709 24.66 -5.76 -1.06
C PRO A 709 23.75 -4.57 -1.39
N GLY A 710 22.70 -4.40 -0.58
CA GLY A 710 21.64 -3.41 -0.77
C GLY A 710 20.27 -4.07 -0.92
N ASP A 711 19.20 -3.29 -0.69
CA ASP A 711 17.83 -3.75 -0.92
C ASP A 711 17.47 -3.63 -2.41
N ASP A 712 17.05 -4.74 -3.01
CA ASP A 712 16.47 -4.85 -4.33
C ASP A 712 15.03 -5.34 -4.25
N LYS A 713 14.11 -4.60 -4.87
CA LYS A 713 12.68 -4.92 -4.90
C LYS A 713 12.19 -5.03 -6.34
N PRO A 714 11.42 -6.07 -6.70
CA PRO A 714 10.81 -6.14 -8.02
C PRO A 714 9.71 -5.06 -8.17
N MET A 715 9.63 -4.43 -9.33
CA MET A 715 8.65 -3.35 -9.56
C MET A 715 7.71 -3.60 -10.75
N ALA A 716 8.24 -4.00 -11.91
CA ALA A 716 7.44 -4.23 -13.11
C ALA A 716 8.14 -5.15 -14.11
N TRP A 717 7.40 -6.08 -14.72
CA TRP A 717 7.89 -6.88 -15.84
C TRP A 717 7.75 -6.15 -17.18
N SER A 718 8.67 -6.43 -18.09
CA SER A 718 8.47 -6.08 -19.49
C SER A 718 7.36 -6.92 -20.12
N PRO A 719 6.60 -6.40 -21.11
CA PRO A 719 5.46 -7.13 -21.69
C PRO A 719 5.80 -8.50 -22.31
N ASP A 720 7.04 -8.71 -22.72
CA ASP A 720 7.55 -9.99 -23.26
C ASP A 720 8.09 -10.97 -22.20
N GLY A 721 8.19 -10.54 -20.94
CA GLY A 721 8.73 -11.34 -19.84
C GLY A 721 10.26 -11.49 -19.85
N ALA A 722 11.00 -10.76 -20.70
CA ALA A 722 12.45 -10.90 -20.78
C ALA A 722 13.21 -10.04 -19.75
N LEU A 723 12.63 -8.93 -19.33
CA LEU A 723 13.24 -7.93 -18.45
C LEU A 723 12.35 -7.66 -17.22
N LEU A 724 13.00 -7.30 -16.13
CA LEU A 724 12.36 -6.87 -14.89
C LEU A 724 12.95 -5.52 -14.47
N VAL A 725 12.09 -4.55 -14.18
CA VAL A 725 12.50 -3.32 -13.50
C VAL A 725 12.53 -3.59 -12.01
N ILE A 726 13.64 -3.27 -11.38
CA ILE A 726 13.84 -3.36 -9.93
C ILE A 726 14.14 -1.99 -9.35
N ALA A 727 13.65 -1.74 -8.13
CA ALA A 727 14.08 -0.64 -7.30
C ALA A 727 15.26 -1.11 -6.47
N THR A 728 16.41 -0.46 -6.61
CA THR A 728 17.68 -0.87 -6.02
C THR A 728 18.32 0.25 -5.23
N SER A 729 18.77 -0.07 -4.02
CA SER A 729 19.54 0.83 -3.16
C SER A 729 21.06 0.62 -3.25
N ARG A 730 21.52 -0.31 -4.12
CA ARG A 730 22.95 -0.65 -4.32
C ARG A 730 23.86 0.55 -4.60
N TRP A 731 23.32 1.65 -5.10
CA TRP A 731 24.10 2.82 -5.55
C TRP A 731 24.01 4.03 -4.61
N ASN A 732 23.18 3.97 -3.56
CA ASN A 732 22.94 5.11 -2.68
C ASN A 732 23.21 4.70 -1.21
N ALA A 733 24.13 5.40 -0.56
CA ALA A 733 24.57 5.07 0.81
C ALA A 733 23.48 5.28 1.88
N ASP A 734 22.48 6.12 1.60
CA ASP A 734 21.32 6.41 2.44
C ASP A 734 20.14 5.45 2.21
N ARG A 735 20.36 4.38 1.45
CA ARG A 735 19.37 3.37 1.06
C ARG A 735 18.20 3.89 0.22
N ARG A 736 18.35 5.03 -0.46
CA ARG A 736 17.36 5.49 -1.43
C ARG A 736 17.35 4.62 -2.69
N SER A 737 16.18 4.37 -3.26
CA SER A 737 16.04 3.49 -4.41
C SER A 737 16.15 4.24 -5.74
N ASN A 738 17.05 3.77 -6.61
CA ASN A 738 17.01 4.06 -8.04
C ASN A 738 16.45 2.86 -8.81
N LEU A 739 16.20 3.03 -10.10
CA LEU A 739 15.64 2.00 -10.96
C LEU A 739 16.74 1.33 -11.80
N ALA A 740 16.64 0.01 -11.93
CA ALA A 740 17.50 -0.80 -12.78
C ALA A 740 16.67 -1.76 -13.64
N LEU A 741 17.13 -2.02 -14.86
CA LEU A 741 16.61 -3.11 -15.69
C LEU A 741 17.56 -4.30 -15.56
N ILE A 742 17.02 -5.44 -15.13
CA ILE A 742 17.71 -6.72 -15.08
C ILE A 742 17.05 -7.72 -16.04
N ARG A 743 17.82 -8.70 -16.48
CA ARG A 743 17.29 -9.82 -17.28
C ARG A 743 16.62 -10.84 -16.36
N ALA A 744 15.40 -11.23 -16.69
CA ALA A 744 14.63 -12.15 -15.85
C ALA A 744 15.18 -13.59 -15.82
N THR A 745 16.03 -13.97 -16.79
CA THR A 745 16.58 -15.33 -16.86
C THR A 745 17.72 -15.59 -15.87
N ASP A 746 18.54 -14.58 -15.60
CA ASP A 746 19.79 -14.73 -14.82
C ASP A 746 20.07 -13.56 -13.87
N GLY A 747 19.18 -12.56 -13.80
CA GLY A 747 19.34 -11.38 -12.94
C GLY A 747 20.41 -10.40 -13.42
N ALA A 748 20.99 -10.59 -14.61
CA ALA A 748 22.06 -9.74 -15.09
C ALA A 748 21.59 -8.29 -15.29
N LEU A 749 22.32 -7.34 -14.68
CA LEU A 749 22.10 -5.91 -14.89
C LEU A 749 22.26 -5.57 -16.37
N THR A 750 21.15 -5.18 -17.00
CA THR A 750 21.11 -4.79 -18.40
C THR A 750 21.30 -3.28 -18.54
N ARG A 751 20.70 -2.49 -17.63
CA ARG A 751 20.82 -1.03 -17.63
C ARG A 751 20.58 -0.44 -16.24
N ARG A 752 21.39 0.55 -15.87
CA ARG A 752 21.05 1.51 -14.82
C ARG A 752 20.04 2.50 -15.39
N PHE A 753 18.77 2.36 -15.03
CA PHE A 753 17.68 3.12 -15.64
C PHE A 753 17.66 4.56 -15.15
N THR A 754 17.89 4.75 -13.85
CA THR A 754 18.03 6.07 -13.22
C THR A 754 19.27 6.09 -12.33
N SER A 755 19.78 7.30 -12.07
CA SER A 755 21.05 7.48 -11.33
C SER A 755 21.09 8.71 -10.42
N ARG A 756 19.93 9.29 -10.11
CA ARG A 756 19.85 10.52 -9.32
C ARG A 756 20.03 10.20 -7.81
N PRO A 757 20.97 10.85 -7.10
CA PRO A 757 21.30 10.52 -5.71
C PRO A 757 20.33 11.12 -4.66
N HIS A 758 19.58 12.17 -5.01
CA HIS A 758 18.71 12.91 -4.07
C HIS A 758 17.25 12.43 -4.06
N VAL A 759 16.94 11.37 -4.81
CA VAL A 759 15.56 10.94 -5.05
C VAL A 759 15.39 9.47 -4.70
N SER A 760 14.17 9.12 -4.32
CA SER A 760 13.75 7.72 -4.23
C SER A 760 12.62 7.47 -5.21
N GLU A 761 12.72 6.40 -5.97
CA GLU A 761 11.78 6.07 -7.05
C GLU A 761 11.01 4.78 -6.72
N SER A 762 9.71 4.79 -7.00
CA SER A 762 8.76 3.73 -6.64
C SER A 762 7.61 3.64 -7.66
N GLU A 763 6.66 2.73 -7.44
CA GLU A 763 5.42 2.60 -8.22
C GLU A 763 5.67 2.56 -9.75
N VAL A 764 6.53 1.64 -10.18
CA VAL A 764 6.92 1.52 -11.60
C VAL A 764 5.89 0.71 -12.37
N ARG A 765 5.60 1.13 -13.61
CA ARG A 765 4.72 0.44 -14.56
C ARG A 765 5.27 0.51 -15.98
N TRP A 766 5.34 -0.63 -16.65
CA TRP A 766 5.71 -0.72 -18.07
C TRP A 766 4.47 -0.49 -18.94
N SER A 767 4.59 0.32 -20.01
CA SER A 767 3.51 0.52 -20.96
C SER A 767 3.15 -0.78 -21.70
N PRO A 768 1.87 -0.96 -22.12
CA PRO A 768 1.45 -2.18 -22.82
C PRO A 768 2.24 -2.45 -24.10
N ASP A 769 2.51 -1.43 -24.93
CA ASP A 769 3.35 -1.53 -26.12
C ASP A 769 4.83 -1.87 -25.87
N GLY A 770 5.30 -1.71 -24.63
CA GLY A 770 6.69 -1.95 -24.22
C GLY A 770 7.64 -0.75 -24.38
N VAL A 771 7.18 0.39 -24.91
CA VAL A 771 8.05 1.51 -25.28
C VAL A 771 8.43 2.39 -24.08
N HIS A 772 7.52 2.54 -23.12
CA HIS A 772 7.65 3.46 -21.99
C HIS A 772 7.65 2.75 -20.63
N ILE A 773 8.33 3.36 -19.67
CA ILE A 773 8.34 2.93 -18.27
C ILE A 773 7.99 4.18 -17.44
N ALA A 774 6.84 4.14 -16.78
CA ALA A 774 6.39 5.17 -15.85
C ALA A 774 6.77 4.82 -14.41
N PHE A 775 7.07 5.82 -13.60
CA PHE A 775 7.46 5.66 -12.20
C PHE A 775 7.16 6.92 -11.40
N THR A 776 6.95 6.75 -10.10
CA THR A 776 6.85 7.87 -9.17
C THR A 776 8.21 8.22 -8.61
N ARG A 777 8.54 9.51 -8.62
CA ARG A 777 9.77 10.04 -8.01
C ARG A 777 9.42 10.89 -6.80
N VAL A 778 10.10 10.63 -5.69
CA VAL A 778 10.04 11.47 -4.50
C VAL A 778 11.37 12.21 -4.37
N ASP A 779 11.32 13.53 -4.47
CA ASP A 779 12.43 14.41 -4.11
C ASP A 779 12.29 14.80 -2.63
N LEU A 780 13.24 14.35 -1.81
CA LEU A 780 13.23 14.62 -0.37
C LEU A 780 13.85 15.98 -0.02
N ASP A 781 14.48 16.66 -0.98
CA ASP A 781 15.17 17.92 -0.79
C ASP A 781 14.36 19.14 -1.30
N GLY A 782 13.17 18.95 -1.90
CA GLY A 782 12.25 20.08 -2.13
C GLY A 782 11.02 19.90 -3.03
N GLU A 783 11.09 19.21 -4.17
CA GLU A 783 10.06 19.32 -5.23
C GLU A 783 8.79 18.45 -5.07
N GLY A 784 8.63 17.75 -3.94
CA GLY A 784 7.47 16.88 -3.72
C GLY A 784 7.49 15.62 -4.58
N MET A 785 6.36 14.92 -4.66
CA MET A 785 6.24 13.64 -5.38
C MET A 785 5.74 13.89 -6.81
N GLN A 786 6.46 13.37 -7.82
CA GLN A 786 6.20 13.61 -9.24
C GLN A 786 5.95 12.30 -9.99
N ALA A 787 5.04 12.34 -10.97
CA ALA A 787 4.87 11.25 -11.92
C ALA A 787 5.83 11.46 -13.09
N CYS A 788 6.70 10.48 -13.33
CA CYS A 788 7.69 10.49 -14.40
C CYS A 788 7.49 9.31 -15.35
N TRP A 789 7.97 9.45 -16.58
CA TRP A 789 8.06 8.36 -17.55
C TRP A 789 9.28 8.55 -18.44
N ASN A 790 9.80 7.44 -18.95
CA ASN A 790 10.97 7.44 -19.82
C ASN A 790 10.86 6.28 -20.82
N THR A 791 11.59 6.35 -21.92
CA THR A 791 11.76 5.22 -22.84
C THR A 791 12.64 4.14 -22.20
N ALA A 792 12.53 2.88 -22.63
CA ALA A 792 13.29 1.75 -22.06
C ALA A 792 14.82 1.90 -22.13
N ASP A 793 15.35 2.70 -23.06
CA ASP A 793 16.77 3.11 -23.09
C ASP A 793 17.15 4.22 -22.10
N ALA A 794 16.19 4.74 -21.35
CA ALA A 794 16.33 5.86 -20.42
C ALA A 794 16.69 7.21 -21.08
N ALA A 795 16.48 7.38 -22.40
CA ALA A 795 16.95 8.56 -23.14
C ALA A 795 15.98 9.75 -23.16
N ASN A 796 14.69 9.56 -22.83
CA ASN A 796 13.65 10.57 -23.01
C ASN A 796 12.77 10.70 -21.75
N GLU A 797 13.41 11.03 -20.63
CA GLU A 797 12.73 11.22 -19.35
C GLU A 797 11.87 12.49 -19.36
N ARG A 798 10.64 12.37 -18.88
CA ARG A 798 9.72 13.48 -18.63
C ARG A 798 9.06 13.28 -17.27
N CYS A 799 8.79 14.37 -16.58
CA CYS A 799 8.09 14.38 -15.29
C CYS A 799 7.03 15.48 -15.29
N VAL A 800 5.93 15.24 -14.60
CA VAL A 800 4.87 16.22 -14.40
C VAL A 800 4.69 16.49 -12.92
N ALA A 801 4.76 17.78 -12.58
CA ALA A 801 4.25 18.36 -11.34
C ALA A 801 3.07 19.26 -11.71
N GLN A 802 2.04 19.35 -10.86
CA GLN A 802 0.88 20.19 -11.12
C GLN A 802 0.67 21.19 -9.97
N PRO A 803 0.60 22.51 -10.25
CA PRO A 803 0.30 23.51 -9.23
C PRO A 803 -1.00 23.20 -8.50
N GLY A 804 -0.97 23.22 -7.17
CA GLY A 804 -2.11 22.90 -6.29
C GLY A 804 -2.23 21.41 -5.91
N TRP A 805 -1.34 20.55 -6.42
CA TRP A 805 -1.19 19.17 -5.99
C TRP A 805 0.24 18.95 -5.47
N ASP A 806 0.37 18.58 -4.21
CA ASP A 806 1.66 18.44 -3.53
C ASP A 806 2.36 17.11 -3.89
N ARG A 807 1.58 16.11 -4.32
CA ARG A 807 2.07 14.76 -4.64
C ARG A 807 1.33 14.18 -5.83
N ILE A 808 2.04 13.72 -6.84
CA ILE A 808 1.48 13.00 -8.00
C ILE A 808 2.18 11.65 -8.12
N ALA A 809 1.39 10.58 -8.06
CA ALA A 809 1.83 9.20 -7.98
C ALA A 809 1.27 8.37 -9.15
N VAL A 810 2.14 7.61 -9.81
CA VAL A 810 1.79 6.66 -10.87
C VAL A 810 0.98 5.50 -10.30
N ARG A 811 -0.12 5.12 -10.98
CA ARG A 811 -0.95 3.98 -10.58
C ARG A 811 -0.95 2.89 -11.63
N GLU A 812 -1.37 3.19 -12.86
CA GLU A 812 -1.47 2.19 -13.93
C GLU A 812 -1.51 2.83 -15.32
N TRP A 813 -1.09 2.09 -16.37
CA TRP A 813 -1.32 2.51 -17.76
C TRP A 813 -2.75 2.20 -18.19
N LEU A 814 -3.43 3.18 -18.80
CA LEU A 814 -4.76 2.97 -19.41
C LEU A 814 -4.66 2.48 -20.87
N ASP A 815 -3.66 2.99 -21.57
CA ASP A 815 -3.24 2.60 -22.93
C ASP A 815 -1.79 3.06 -23.15
N ASP A 816 -1.29 3.00 -24.39
CA ASP A 816 0.10 3.34 -24.73
C ASP A 816 0.45 4.84 -24.54
N GLN A 817 -0.55 5.73 -24.37
CA GLN A 817 -0.37 7.18 -24.27
C GLN A 817 -0.96 7.81 -23.00
N HIS A 818 -1.79 7.08 -22.26
CA HIS A 818 -2.51 7.61 -21.11
C HIS A 818 -2.17 6.84 -19.83
N LEU A 819 -1.73 7.57 -18.81
CA LEU A 819 -1.37 7.05 -17.50
C LEU A 819 -2.38 7.49 -16.45
N LEU A 820 -2.86 6.55 -15.63
CA LEU A 820 -3.65 6.85 -14.46
C LEU A 820 -2.72 7.26 -13.31
N VAL A 821 -2.94 8.45 -12.76
CA VAL A 821 -2.17 9.01 -11.65
C VAL A 821 -3.09 9.43 -10.50
N ARG A 822 -2.61 9.27 -9.27
CA ARG A 822 -3.22 9.83 -8.06
C ARG A 822 -2.54 11.13 -7.73
N ALA A 823 -3.31 12.20 -7.54
CA ALA A 823 -2.81 13.47 -7.06
C ALA A 823 -3.37 13.75 -5.66
N ASP A 824 -2.48 14.07 -4.72
CA ASP A 824 -2.80 14.40 -3.34
C ASP A 824 -2.41 15.85 -3.02
N SER A 825 -3.21 16.47 -2.16
CA SER A 825 -2.98 17.76 -1.51
C SER A 825 -3.19 17.61 0.00
N ALA A 826 -2.92 18.64 0.79
CA ALA A 826 -3.13 18.63 2.24
C ALA A 826 -4.54 18.18 2.71
N SER A 827 -5.58 18.32 1.88
CA SER A 827 -6.97 18.03 2.27
C SER A 827 -7.76 17.17 1.28
N LEU A 828 -7.18 16.80 0.13
CA LEU A 828 -7.90 16.15 -0.95
C LEU A 828 -7.00 15.19 -1.72
N ALA A 829 -7.52 14.00 -2.05
CA ALA A 829 -6.94 13.06 -2.98
C ALA A 829 -7.86 12.87 -4.19
N MET A 830 -7.30 12.82 -5.40
CA MET A 830 -8.08 12.63 -6.63
C MET A 830 -7.34 11.79 -7.66
N MET A 831 -8.10 11.15 -8.55
CA MET A 831 -7.58 10.40 -9.68
C MET A 831 -7.63 11.23 -10.98
N PHE A 832 -6.54 11.19 -11.74
CA PHE A 832 -6.38 11.86 -13.02
C PHE A 832 -5.85 10.91 -14.08
N THR A 833 -6.23 11.15 -15.32
CA THR A 833 -5.59 10.60 -16.51
C THR A 833 -4.59 11.62 -17.04
N LEU A 834 -3.33 11.22 -17.11
CA LEU A 834 -2.21 11.96 -17.70
C LEU A 834 -2.00 11.50 -19.13
N ASP A 835 -2.08 12.42 -20.09
CA ASP A 835 -1.63 12.20 -21.47
C ASP A 835 -0.10 12.45 -21.53
N ILE A 836 0.68 11.42 -21.84
CA ILE A 836 2.16 11.48 -21.84
C ILE A 836 2.72 12.29 -23.02
N THR A 837 1.91 12.51 -24.06
CA THR A 837 2.30 13.26 -25.26
C THR A 837 2.18 14.75 -24.99
N SER A 838 1.03 15.17 -24.43
CA SER A 838 0.73 16.58 -24.15
C SER A 838 1.10 17.04 -22.73
N GLY A 839 1.34 16.11 -21.79
CA GLY A 839 1.59 16.39 -20.38
C GLY A 839 0.35 16.88 -19.61
N ARG A 840 -0.85 16.78 -20.19
CA ARG A 840 -2.08 17.32 -19.60
C ARG A 840 -2.79 16.30 -18.72
N LEU A 841 -3.30 16.78 -17.59
CA LEU A 841 -4.09 16.01 -16.63
C LEU A 841 -5.59 16.25 -16.83
N ARG A 842 -6.37 15.17 -16.87
CA ARG A 842 -7.84 15.18 -16.96
C ARG A 842 -8.42 14.37 -15.80
N ARG A 843 -9.48 14.85 -15.15
CA ARG A 843 -10.15 14.08 -14.08
C ARG A 843 -10.70 12.76 -14.64
N SER A 844 -10.42 11.65 -13.96
CA SER A 844 -10.88 10.32 -14.41
C SER A 844 -12.26 9.93 -13.85
N GLY A 845 -12.70 10.55 -12.75
CA GLY A 845 -13.95 10.18 -12.07
C GLY A 845 -13.86 8.92 -11.21
N LEU A 846 -12.66 8.34 -11.08
CA LEU A 846 -12.37 7.17 -10.24
C LEU A 846 -12.06 7.58 -8.79
N HIS A 847 -12.33 6.69 -7.84
CA HIS A 847 -12.10 6.96 -6.42
C HIS A 847 -10.61 6.75 -6.04
N PRO A 848 -9.98 7.64 -5.26
CA PRO A 848 -8.54 7.59 -4.97
C PRO A 848 -8.09 6.43 -4.06
N GLU A 849 -9.02 5.83 -3.31
CA GLU A 849 -8.75 4.71 -2.38
C GLU A 849 -8.95 3.32 -3.00
N GLN A 850 -9.31 3.25 -4.29
CA GLN A 850 -9.45 1.98 -5.01
C GLN A 850 -8.10 1.53 -5.57
N GLN A 851 -7.82 0.23 -5.52
CA GLN A 851 -6.74 -0.37 -6.30
C GLN A 851 -7.29 -0.76 -7.66
N PHE A 852 -6.56 -0.40 -8.73
CA PHE A 852 -6.99 -0.65 -10.09
C PHE A 852 -5.99 -1.56 -10.80
N ALA A 853 -6.50 -2.42 -11.68
CA ALA A 853 -5.68 -3.15 -12.64
C ALA A 853 -6.37 -3.11 -14.01
N MET A 854 -5.59 -2.87 -15.05
CA MET A 854 -6.04 -2.80 -16.44
C MET A 854 -5.67 -4.09 -17.18
N ASP A 855 -6.52 -4.51 -18.11
CA ASP A 855 -6.15 -5.54 -19.09
C ASP A 855 -5.20 -4.96 -20.15
N ASP A 856 -4.55 -5.85 -20.90
CA ASP A 856 -3.49 -5.48 -21.84
C ASP A 856 -3.96 -4.60 -23.00
N ASP A 857 -5.21 -4.77 -23.43
CA ASP A 857 -5.79 -4.01 -24.53
C ASP A 857 -6.35 -2.65 -24.07
N GLY A 858 -6.28 -2.33 -22.76
CA GLY A 858 -6.86 -1.13 -22.18
C GLY A 858 -8.40 -1.10 -22.27
N ARG A 859 -9.04 -2.24 -22.47
CA ARG A 859 -10.48 -2.40 -22.69
C ARG A 859 -11.23 -2.67 -21.41
N TRP A 860 -10.64 -3.41 -20.50
CA TRP A 860 -11.22 -3.86 -19.24
C TRP A 860 -10.41 -3.36 -18.07
N MET A 861 -11.12 -2.93 -17.04
CA MET A 861 -10.53 -2.49 -15.79
C MET A 861 -11.14 -3.33 -14.67
N SER A 862 -10.34 -3.63 -13.66
CA SER A 862 -10.81 -4.08 -12.37
C SER A 862 -10.50 -3.01 -11.32
N ALA A 863 -11.43 -2.83 -10.38
CA ALA A 863 -11.23 -1.97 -9.24
C ALA A 863 -11.59 -2.77 -7.99
N SER A 864 -10.65 -2.84 -7.04
CA SER A 864 -10.90 -3.41 -5.74
C SER A 864 -10.91 -2.31 -4.68
N SER A 865 -11.90 -2.35 -3.81
CA SER A 865 -11.97 -1.49 -2.63
C SER A 865 -12.34 -2.31 -1.42
N ARG A 866 -11.65 -2.05 -0.32
CA ARG A 866 -12.02 -2.53 1.01
C ARG A 866 -12.49 -1.32 1.80
N LEU A 867 -13.76 -0.95 1.61
CA LEU A 867 -14.37 0.15 2.34
C LEU A 867 -14.65 -0.30 3.79
N PRO A 868 -14.48 0.58 4.79
CA PRO A 868 -14.82 0.26 6.17
C PRO A 868 -16.29 -0.21 6.27
N GLY A 869 -16.54 -1.37 6.88
CA GLY A 869 -17.88 -1.95 7.03
C GLY A 869 -18.38 -2.78 5.84
N GLU A 870 -17.65 -2.83 4.73
CA GLU A 870 -18.00 -3.65 3.56
C GLU A 870 -16.88 -4.66 3.26
N GLY A 871 -17.25 -5.91 2.96
CA GLY A 871 -16.31 -6.90 2.44
C GLY A 871 -15.60 -6.39 1.18
N LEU A 872 -14.48 -7.02 0.81
CA LEU A 872 -13.74 -6.66 -0.40
C LEU A 872 -14.68 -6.64 -1.61
N ARG A 873 -14.89 -5.46 -2.18
CA ARG A 873 -15.66 -5.29 -3.43
C ARG A 873 -14.68 -5.32 -4.59
N LEU A 874 -14.78 -6.35 -5.40
CA LEU A 874 -14.14 -6.42 -6.70
C LEU A 874 -15.16 -6.03 -7.77
N MET A 875 -14.86 -4.97 -8.51
CA MET A 875 -15.64 -4.47 -9.64
C MET A 875 -14.85 -4.72 -10.92
N VAL A 876 -15.54 -5.12 -11.99
CA VAL A 876 -14.94 -5.31 -13.31
C VAL A 876 -15.81 -4.62 -14.33
N GLY A 877 -15.22 -3.92 -15.30
CA GLY A 877 -16.00 -3.25 -16.33
C GLY A 877 -15.15 -2.65 -17.45
N PRO A 878 -15.81 -2.12 -18.49
CA PRO A 878 -15.11 -1.49 -19.60
C PRO A 878 -14.33 -0.25 -19.11
N ALA A 879 -13.04 -0.17 -19.42
CA ALA A 879 -12.15 0.87 -18.87
C ALA A 879 -12.60 2.29 -19.23
N GLY A 880 -12.99 2.52 -20.49
CA GLY A 880 -13.51 3.82 -20.95
C GLY A 880 -14.92 4.18 -20.43
N GLN A 881 -15.64 3.24 -19.80
CA GLN A 881 -16.99 3.42 -19.28
C GLN A 881 -17.17 2.68 -17.95
N PHE A 882 -16.25 2.89 -17.00
CA PHE A 882 -16.22 2.12 -15.75
C PHE A 882 -17.46 2.31 -14.85
N THR A 883 -18.30 3.30 -15.15
CA THR A 883 -19.65 3.43 -14.56
C THR A 883 -20.55 2.21 -14.84
N ARG A 884 -20.22 1.41 -15.86
CA ARG A 884 -20.91 0.18 -16.26
C ARG A 884 -20.29 -1.07 -15.64
N ALA A 885 -19.43 -0.90 -14.63
CA ALA A 885 -18.77 -2.01 -13.96
C ALA A 885 -19.77 -2.86 -13.17
N ARG A 886 -19.53 -4.17 -13.18
CA ARG A 886 -20.30 -5.19 -12.46
C ARG A 886 -19.49 -5.66 -11.26
N ARG A 887 -20.19 -5.99 -10.17
CA ARG A 887 -19.57 -6.62 -9.00
C ARG A 887 -19.24 -8.07 -9.33
N VAL A 888 -18.04 -8.53 -8.96
CA VAL A 888 -17.67 -9.94 -8.94
C VAL A 888 -18.05 -10.53 -7.59
N GLU A 889 -18.88 -11.56 -7.61
CA GLU A 889 -19.16 -12.41 -6.45
C GLU A 889 -18.09 -13.50 -6.39
N LEU A 890 -17.21 -13.38 -5.41
CA LEU A 890 -16.18 -14.36 -5.13
C LEU A 890 -16.68 -15.35 -4.07
N PRO A 891 -16.34 -16.65 -4.17
CA PRO A 891 -16.54 -17.57 -3.05
C PRO A 891 -15.73 -17.07 -1.85
N GLU A 892 -16.34 -16.95 -0.67
CA GLU A 892 -15.64 -16.43 0.52
C GLU A 892 -14.36 -17.24 0.80
N PRO A 893 -13.25 -16.53 1.08
CA PRO A 893 -12.84 -16.46 2.48
C PRO A 893 -12.55 -15.01 2.92
N ALA A 894 -13.25 -14.55 3.94
CA ALA A 894 -13.20 -13.17 4.44
C ALA A 894 -11.88 -12.74 5.13
N ALA A 895 -10.87 -13.61 5.20
CA ALA A 895 -9.62 -13.33 5.92
C ALA A 895 -8.34 -13.35 5.05
N ALA A 896 -8.40 -13.84 3.80
CA ALA A 896 -7.19 -13.95 2.98
C ALA A 896 -6.87 -12.63 2.25
N ARG A 897 -5.59 -12.31 2.14
CA ARG A 897 -5.09 -11.31 1.19
C ARG A 897 -5.50 -11.76 -0.22
N LEU A 898 -6.39 -11.02 -0.87
CA LEU A 898 -6.82 -11.28 -2.24
C LEU A 898 -5.82 -10.65 -3.20
N LEU A 899 -5.38 -11.40 -4.21
CA LEU A 899 -4.62 -10.87 -5.33
C LEU A 899 -5.46 -10.96 -6.60
N VAL A 900 -5.51 -9.86 -7.34
CA VAL A 900 -6.27 -9.72 -8.57
C VAL A 900 -5.34 -9.18 -9.64
N TRP A 901 -5.29 -9.85 -10.78
CA TRP A 901 -4.54 -9.41 -11.95
C TRP A 901 -5.19 -9.94 -13.21
N TRP A 902 -4.88 -9.32 -14.34
CA TRP A 902 -5.33 -9.81 -15.64
C TRP A 902 -4.33 -10.84 -16.17
N SER A 903 -4.81 -12.04 -16.52
CA SER A 903 -3.98 -13.02 -17.22
C SER A 903 -3.59 -12.46 -18.58
N ARG A 904 -2.31 -12.53 -18.98
CA ARG A 904 -1.88 -12.18 -20.35
C ARG A 904 -1.60 -13.43 -21.17
N PRO A 905 -2.62 -14.13 -21.70
CA PRO A 905 -2.36 -15.23 -22.60
C PRO A 905 -1.67 -14.74 -23.89
N HIS A 906 -1.95 -13.50 -24.34
CA HIS A 906 -1.44 -12.95 -25.60
C HIS A 906 -1.20 -11.42 -25.57
N PRO A 907 -0.23 -10.90 -24.79
CA PRO A 907 0.03 -9.46 -24.76
C PRO A 907 0.48 -8.96 -26.14
N ASP A 908 -0.23 -7.95 -26.69
CA ASP A 908 0.00 -7.41 -28.04
C ASP A 908 1.01 -6.25 -28.06
N TYR A 909 2.17 -6.46 -27.43
CA TYR A 909 3.25 -5.48 -27.37
C TYR A 909 3.97 -5.30 -28.71
N VAL A 910 4.84 -4.29 -28.82
CA VAL A 910 5.75 -4.11 -29.96
C VAL A 910 6.74 -5.28 -30.03
N ASP A 911 6.51 -6.23 -30.94
CA ASP A 911 7.30 -7.45 -31.05
C ASP A 911 8.55 -7.21 -31.89
N ARG A 912 8.39 -6.55 -33.04
CA ARG A 912 9.49 -6.28 -33.97
C ARG A 912 9.29 -4.99 -34.77
N ILE A 913 10.42 -4.44 -35.18
CA ILE A 913 10.48 -3.34 -36.15
C ILE A 913 11.10 -3.88 -37.42
N THR A 914 10.61 -3.43 -38.56
CA THR A 914 11.23 -3.69 -39.86
C THR A 914 11.53 -2.38 -40.56
N ILE A 915 12.66 -2.31 -41.26
CA ILE A 915 13.02 -1.16 -42.10
C ILE A 915 12.55 -1.48 -43.52
N SER A 916 11.55 -0.76 -44.00
CA SER A 916 11.13 -0.79 -45.39
C SER A 916 12.10 0.03 -46.22
N GLN A 917 12.77 -0.64 -47.17
CA GLN A 917 13.66 0.00 -48.14
C GLN A 917 12.89 0.31 -49.43
N PRO A 918 13.20 1.41 -50.12
CA PRO A 918 12.61 1.68 -51.42
C PRO A 918 12.99 0.59 -52.45
N PRO A 919 12.06 0.21 -53.36
CA PRO A 919 12.30 -0.85 -54.35
C PRO A 919 13.51 -0.58 -55.27
N THR A 920 13.87 0.68 -55.42
CA THR A 920 14.90 1.19 -56.34
C THR A 920 16.29 1.28 -55.70
N GLY A 921 16.42 1.03 -54.40
CA GLY A 921 17.66 1.18 -53.63
C GLY A 921 17.97 2.64 -53.26
N VAL A 922 19.09 2.86 -52.55
CA VAL A 922 19.53 4.21 -52.15
C VAL A 922 20.58 4.71 -53.12
N THR A 923 20.36 5.93 -53.64
CA THR A 923 21.28 6.58 -54.58
C THR A 923 22.06 7.69 -53.90
N ARG A 924 23.37 7.76 -54.15
CA ARG A 924 24.23 8.84 -53.66
C ARG A 924 23.71 10.22 -54.10
N GLY A 925 23.64 11.18 -53.17
CA GLY A 925 23.17 12.55 -53.45
C GLY A 925 21.65 12.74 -53.51
N ALA A 926 20.86 11.66 -53.48
CA ALA A 926 19.40 11.72 -53.38
C ALA A 926 18.98 11.40 -51.93
N PRO A 927 18.32 12.34 -51.21
CA PRO A 927 17.74 12.03 -49.92
C PRO A 927 16.75 10.89 -50.09
N THR A 928 16.77 9.91 -49.20
CA THR A 928 15.87 8.75 -49.25
C THR A 928 15.24 8.55 -47.88
N THR A 929 13.91 8.55 -47.77
CA THR A 929 13.25 8.30 -46.49
C THR A 929 13.05 6.81 -46.29
N LEU A 930 13.66 6.25 -45.25
CA LEU A 930 13.38 4.90 -44.81
C LEU A 930 12.12 4.92 -43.93
N LYS A 931 11.24 3.93 -44.12
CA LYS A 931 10.07 3.77 -43.25
C LYS A 931 10.33 2.65 -42.26
N ALA A 932 10.14 2.91 -40.98
CA ALA A 932 10.05 1.86 -39.98
C ALA A 932 8.59 1.38 -39.93
N VAL A 933 8.39 0.08 -40.12
CA VAL A 933 7.09 -0.57 -39.89
C VAL A 933 7.20 -1.30 -38.57
N VAL A 934 6.45 -0.82 -37.58
CA VAL A 934 6.40 -1.40 -36.25
C VAL A 934 5.24 -2.37 -36.19
N LEU A 935 5.55 -3.61 -35.86
CA LEU A 935 4.59 -4.71 -35.80
C LEU A 935 4.45 -5.16 -34.35
N THR A 936 3.21 -5.22 -33.90
CA THR A 936 2.87 -5.81 -32.60
C THR A 936 2.94 -7.33 -32.68
N LYS A 937 2.80 -8.01 -31.54
CA LYS A 937 2.85 -9.48 -31.44
C LYS A 937 1.79 -10.18 -32.31
N SER A 938 0.61 -9.58 -32.44
CA SER A 938 -0.50 -10.03 -33.29
C SER A 938 -0.25 -9.81 -34.78
N GLY A 939 0.80 -9.06 -35.15
CA GLY A 939 1.12 -8.70 -36.53
C GLY A 939 0.42 -7.43 -37.01
N ARG A 940 -0.27 -6.70 -36.13
CA ARG A 940 -0.85 -5.38 -36.45
C ARG A 940 0.28 -4.36 -36.62
N SER A 941 0.16 -3.51 -37.64
CA SER A 941 1.05 -2.35 -37.81
C SER A 941 0.54 -1.19 -36.97
N ILE A 942 1.43 -0.55 -36.22
CA ILE A 942 1.11 0.64 -35.41
C ILE A 942 2.04 1.80 -35.76
N ASP A 943 1.57 3.02 -35.52
CA ASP A 943 2.40 4.21 -35.61
C ASP A 943 3.33 4.27 -34.40
N ALA A 944 4.61 4.55 -34.67
CA ALA A 944 5.65 4.50 -33.64
C ALA A 944 5.86 5.89 -33.02
N PRO A 945 5.58 6.09 -31.71
CA PRO A 945 5.63 7.42 -31.11
C PRO A 945 7.06 7.95 -30.90
N VAL A 946 8.06 7.08 -30.73
CA VAL A 946 9.45 7.47 -30.46
C VAL A 946 10.45 6.57 -31.21
N LEU A 947 10.78 6.93 -32.44
CA LEU A 947 11.81 6.24 -33.24
C LEU A 947 13.16 6.95 -33.13
N THR A 948 14.20 6.17 -32.89
CA THR A 948 15.59 6.61 -32.95
C THR A 948 16.30 5.89 -34.08
N TRP A 949 16.80 6.66 -35.05
CA TRP A 949 17.56 6.16 -36.18
C TRP A 949 19.04 6.41 -35.97
N ARG A 950 19.87 5.44 -36.39
CA ARG A 950 21.32 5.55 -36.33
C ARG A 950 21.96 4.88 -37.54
N SER A 951 22.93 5.55 -38.16
CA SER A 951 23.85 4.91 -39.09
C SER A 951 25.04 4.35 -38.33
N LEU A 952 25.43 3.11 -38.61
CA LEU A 952 26.65 2.50 -38.04
C LEU A 952 27.92 2.90 -38.82
N ASP A 953 27.77 3.51 -40.00
CA ASP A 953 28.87 4.10 -40.76
C ASP A 953 28.43 5.42 -41.43
N GLU A 954 28.65 6.51 -40.71
CA GLU A 954 28.32 7.87 -41.16
C GLU A 954 29.19 8.38 -42.30
N ARG A 955 30.27 7.69 -42.66
CA ARG A 955 31.09 8.02 -43.84
C ARG A 955 30.35 7.68 -45.13
N VAL A 956 29.62 6.56 -45.13
CA VAL A 956 28.83 6.09 -46.27
C VAL A 956 27.48 6.79 -46.32
N ALA A 957 26.74 6.85 -45.21
CA ALA A 957 25.46 7.55 -45.16
C ALA A 957 25.12 8.04 -43.74
N THR A 958 24.51 9.21 -43.65
CA THR A 958 23.89 9.72 -42.40
C THR A 958 22.39 9.54 -42.45
N ILE A 959 21.74 9.42 -41.29
CA ILE A 959 20.29 9.34 -41.18
C ILE A 959 19.82 10.24 -40.04
N ASP A 960 18.75 10.99 -40.25
CA ASP A 960 18.16 11.85 -39.22
C ASP A 960 17.03 11.15 -38.44
N SER A 961 16.46 11.86 -37.46
CA SER A 961 15.37 11.35 -36.62
C SER A 961 14.07 11.07 -37.38
N ALA A 962 13.87 11.64 -38.57
CA ALA A 962 12.72 11.37 -39.41
C ALA A 962 12.92 10.15 -40.33
N GLY A 963 14.06 9.46 -40.21
CA GLY A 963 14.43 8.35 -41.09
C GLY A 963 14.91 8.82 -42.46
N GLN A 964 15.24 10.11 -42.63
CA GLN A 964 15.79 10.64 -43.87
C GLN A 964 17.27 10.29 -43.97
N LEU A 965 17.57 9.34 -44.84
CA LEU A 965 18.92 8.89 -45.14
C LEU A 965 19.54 9.74 -46.25
N VAL A 966 20.74 10.23 -45.99
CA VAL A 966 21.58 10.98 -46.92
C VAL A 966 22.87 10.20 -47.17
N ALA A 967 22.98 9.64 -48.37
CA ALA A 967 24.16 8.91 -48.83
C ALA A 967 25.28 9.87 -49.25
N ARG A 968 26.46 9.72 -48.63
CA ARG A 968 27.68 10.51 -48.87
C ARG A 968 28.67 9.79 -49.78
N ASP A 969 28.73 8.46 -49.68
CA ASP A 969 29.61 7.60 -50.48
C ASP A 969 28.89 6.31 -50.92
N THR A 970 29.43 5.62 -51.92
CA THR A 970 28.92 4.33 -52.40
C THR A 970 29.39 3.19 -51.49
N GLY A 971 28.62 2.10 -51.43
CA GLY A 971 28.98 0.93 -50.62
C GLY A 971 27.81 0.34 -49.85
N ARG A 972 28.11 -0.36 -48.75
CA ARG A 972 27.10 -0.97 -47.88
C ARG A 972 27.16 -0.29 -46.52
N VAL A 973 26.03 0.27 -46.08
CA VAL A 973 25.88 0.89 -44.76
C VAL A 973 24.84 0.13 -43.96
N THR A 974 25.11 -0.11 -42.68
CA THR A 974 24.10 -0.67 -41.77
C THR A 974 23.41 0.46 -41.03
N VAL A 975 22.09 0.49 -41.12
CA VAL A 975 21.24 1.42 -40.40
C VAL A 975 20.47 0.65 -39.34
N GLU A 976 20.47 1.19 -38.14
CA GLU A 976 19.71 0.71 -37.00
C GLU A 976 18.54 1.65 -36.75
N VAL A 977 17.36 1.08 -36.48
CA VAL A 977 16.23 1.80 -35.93
C VAL A 977 15.84 1.15 -34.62
N SER A 978 15.56 1.96 -33.61
CA SER A 978 15.04 1.52 -32.32
C SER A 978 13.79 2.30 -31.94
N ILE A 979 12.83 1.62 -31.30
CA ILE A 979 11.65 2.25 -30.70
C ILE A 979 11.87 2.36 -29.19
N GLY A 980 12.15 3.57 -28.71
CA GLY A 980 12.40 3.85 -27.29
C GLY A 980 13.37 2.88 -26.58
N GLY A 981 14.34 2.28 -27.27
CA GLY A 981 15.23 1.27 -26.70
C GLY A 981 14.63 -0.13 -26.48
N TRP A 982 13.33 -0.29 -26.71
CA TRP A 982 12.59 -1.53 -26.44
C TRP A 982 12.84 -2.62 -27.48
N ARG A 983 12.69 -2.25 -28.76
CA ARG A 983 13.05 -3.08 -29.91
C ARG A 983 13.99 -2.30 -30.79
N SER A 984 14.88 -3.04 -31.43
CA SER A 984 15.73 -2.50 -32.49
C SER A 984 15.85 -3.50 -33.62
N THR A 985 16.06 -2.99 -34.82
CA THR A 985 16.41 -3.81 -35.97
C THR A 985 17.49 -3.12 -36.77
N ARG A 986 18.28 -3.92 -37.48
CA ARG A 986 19.32 -3.43 -38.38
C ARG A 986 19.00 -3.84 -39.79
N SER A 987 19.21 -2.93 -40.72
CA SER A 987 19.08 -3.20 -42.15
C SER A 987 20.34 -2.77 -42.87
N SER A 988 20.83 -3.66 -43.72
CA SER A 988 21.96 -3.38 -44.59
C SER A 988 21.44 -2.71 -45.85
N ILE A 989 21.89 -1.49 -46.11
CA ILE A 989 21.48 -0.66 -47.24
C ILE A 989 22.65 -0.59 -48.21
N HIS A 990 22.38 -0.89 -49.48
CA HIS A 990 23.37 -0.72 -50.54
C HIS A 990 23.17 0.64 -51.21
N VAL A 991 24.20 1.48 -51.13
CA VAL A 991 24.25 2.79 -51.77
C VAL A 991 24.96 2.66 -53.10
N THR A 992 24.28 3.02 -54.17
CA THR A 992 24.79 3.01 -55.55
C THR A 992 24.99 4.44 -56.08
N GLU A 993 25.84 4.57 -57.08
CA GLU A 993 25.98 5.82 -57.83
C GLU A 993 24.74 6.04 -58.71
N GLY A 994 24.21 7.26 -58.72
CA GLY A 994 23.01 7.60 -59.47
C GLY A 994 23.26 7.56 -60.97
N ARG A 995 22.49 6.74 -61.70
CA ARG A 995 22.47 6.79 -63.16
C ARG A 995 21.47 7.85 -63.62
N TYR A 996 21.96 8.85 -64.35
CA TYR A 996 21.14 9.89 -64.97
C TYR A 996 21.50 10.05 -66.45
N ALA A 997 20.53 10.45 -67.26
CA ALA A 997 20.72 10.73 -68.69
C ALA A 997 19.77 11.83 -69.15
N LEU A 998 20.24 12.70 -70.05
CA LEU A 998 19.43 13.74 -70.68
C LEU A 998 18.38 13.08 -71.60
N LEU A 999 17.10 13.35 -71.33
CA LEU A 999 15.96 12.82 -72.09
C LEU A 999 15.42 13.84 -73.10
N MET A 1000 15.49 15.13 -72.77
CA MET A 1000 15.03 16.22 -73.62
C MET A 1000 15.82 17.49 -73.35
N ASP A 1001 16.11 18.25 -74.41
CA ASP A 1001 16.76 19.55 -74.40
C ASP A 1001 15.97 20.48 -75.33
N GLU A 1002 15.19 21.40 -74.76
CA GLU A 1002 14.28 22.30 -75.47
C GLU A 1002 14.77 23.74 -75.39
N GLN A 1003 15.20 24.27 -76.54
CA GLN A 1003 15.66 25.66 -76.71
C GLN A 1003 14.61 26.53 -77.41
N TRP A 1004 13.38 26.00 -77.60
CA TRP A 1004 12.27 26.64 -78.31
C TRP A 1004 12.57 26.96 -79.78
N THR A 1005 13.48 26.20 -80.39
CA THR A 1005 13.89 26.33 -81.78
C THR A 1005 13.40 25.16 -82.64
N GLY A 1006 13.30 25.39 -83.95
CA GLY A 1006 12.91 24.36 -84.92
C GLY A 1006 11.44 23.96 -84.81
N ASP A 1007 11.13 22.68 -85.05
CA ASP A 1007 9.76 22.17 -84.98
C ASP A 1007 9.35 21.87 -83.54
N VAL A 1008 8.86 22.89 -82.83
CA VAL A 1008 8.37 22.76 -81.45
C VAL A 1008 7.07 21.94 -81.38
N ALA A 1009 6.25 21.97 -82.44
CA ALA A 1009 4.92 21.36 -82.48
C ALA A 1009 4.95 19.81 -82.49
N SER A 1010 6.05 19.18 -82.93
CA SER A 1010 6.20 17.72 -82.82
C SER A 1010 6.52 17.25 -81.39
N ARG A 1011 7.10 18.12 -80.56
CA ARG A 1011 7.48 17.81 -79.16
C ARG A 1011 6.45 18.25 -78.14
N TRP A 1012 5.70 19.31 -78.45
CA TRP A 1012 4.74 19.94 -77.53
C TRP A 1012 3.37 20.09 -78.16
N ARG A 1013 2.34 19.80 -77.38
CA ARG A 1013 0.95 20.06 -77.73
C ARG A 1013 0.45 21.28 -76.97
N TRP A 1014 0.02 22.28 -77.73
CA TRP A 1014 -0.34 23.61 -77.23
C TRP A 1014 -1.85 23.64 -76.91
N TYR A 1015 -2.24 24.44 -75.93
CA TYR A 1015 -3.63 24.65 -75.52
C TYR A 1015 -3.85 26.05 -74.93
N GLY A 1016 -5.12 26.43 -74.81
CA GLY A 1016 -5.59 27.76 -74.39
C GLY A 1016 -6.03 28.63 -75.57
N ASP A 1017 -6.78 29.68 -75.27
CA ASP A 1017 -7.15 30.73 -76.22
C ASP A 1017 -6.85 32.11 -75.57
N PRO A 1018 -5.85 32.88 -76.06
CA PRO A 1018 -4.97 32.53 -77.17
C PRO A 1018 -3.95 31.45 -76.79
N PHE A 1019 -3.45 30.72 -77.80
CA PHE A 1019 -2.33 29.80 -77.63
C PHE A 1019 -1.08 30.52 -77.10
N PRO A 1020 -0.15 29.79 -76.44
CA PRO A 1020 1.16 30.34 -76.07
C PRO A 1020 1.94 30.83 -77.31
N ARG A 1021 3.10 31.43 -77.12
CA ARG A 1021 3.98 31.89 -78.21
C ARG A 1021 5.44 31.59 -77.89
N VAL A 1022 6.25 31.36 -78.92
CA VAL A 1022 7.71 31.47 -78.78
C VAL A 1022 8.10 32.90 -79.11
N VAL A 1023 8.88 33.54 -78.24
CA VAL A 1023 9.36 34.91 -78.37
C VAL A 1023 10.87 34.99 -78.17
N ASP A 1024 11.47 36.12 -78.55
CA ASP A 1024 12.86 36.44 -78.19
C ASP A 1024 12.98 36.63 -76.67
N ASP A 1025 13.98 36.01 -76.06
CA ASP A 1025 14.18 36.00 -74.60
C ASP A 1025 14.97 37.22 -74.07
N GLY A 1026 15.37 38.14 -74.94
CA GLY A 1026 16.16 39.33 -74.63
C GLY A 1026 17.66 39.08 -74.43
N ARG A 1027 18.11 37.82 -74.50
CA ARG A 1027 19.52 37.39 -74.37
C ARG A 1027 20.05 36.76 -75.67
N GLY A 1028 19.32 36.91 -76.78
CA GLY A 1028 19.66 36.32 -78.07
C GLY A 1028 19.19 34.88 -78.25
N GLY A 1029 18.31 34.39 -77.38
CA GLY A 1029 17.66 33.08 -77.46
C GLY A 1029 16.15 33.18 -77.63
N HIS A 1030 15.47 32.05 -77.43
CA HIS A 1030 14.02 31.95 -77.52
C HIS A 1030 13.42 31.45 -76.19
N ALA A 1031 12.21 31.91 -75.89
CA ALA A 1031 11.47 31.52 -74.69
C ALA A 1031 10.00 31.26 -75.00
N PHE A 1032 9.41 30.32 -74.25
CA PHE A 1032 7.98 30.08 -74.18
C PHE A 1032 7.31 31.19 -73.37
N LEU A 1033 6.31 31.84 -73.99
CA LEU A 1033 5.42 32.82 -73.38
C LEU A 1033 4.03 32.19 -73.21
N ASN A 1034 3.56 32.10 -71.98
CA ASN A 1034 2.18 31.78 -71.65
C ASN A 1034 1.27 32.99 -71.99
N ASN A 1035 0.82 33.04 -73.22
CA ASN A 1035 0.07 34.14 -73.82
C ASN A 1035 -1.43 34.12 -73.44
N GLY A 1036 -1.75 33.94 -72.15
CA GLY A 1036 -3.14 34.03 -71.65
C GLY A 1036 -3.69 35.46 -71.70
N ASP A 1037 -5.00 35.62 -71.86
CA ASP A 1037 -5.67 36.93 -72.06
C ASP A 1037 -6.29 37.52 -70.78
N GLY A 1038 -6.01 36.92 -69.62
CA GLY A 1038 -6.61 37.31 -68.34
C GLY A 1038 -7.91 36.59 -67.99
N VAL A 1039 -8.55 35.93 -68.96
CA VAL A 1039 -9.75 35.10 -68.73
C VAL A 1039 -9.38 33.62 -68.79
N PHE A 1040 -8.54 33.22 -69.75
CA PHE A 1040 -8.12 31.83 -69.93
C PHE A 1040 -6.61 31.64 -69.74
N PHE A 1041 -6.24 30.48 -69.21
CA PHE A 1041 -4.85 30.01 -69.17
C PHE A 1041 -4.44 29.52 -70.54
N SER A 1042 -3.16 29.67 -70.86
CA SER A 1042 -2.53 29.04 -72.02
C SER A 1042 -1.31 28.24 -71.59
N GLY A 1043 -1.03 27.16 -72.32
CA GLY A 1043 -0.02 26.21 -71.90
C GLY A 1043 0.35 25.21 -72.98
N ALA A 1044 1.30 24.35 -72.65
CA ALA A 1044 1.71 23.24 -73.49
C ALA A 1044 2.09 22.02 -72.64
N HIS A 1045 1.89 20.82 -73.17
CA HIS A 1045 2.39 19.59 -72.57
C HIS A 1045 3.15 18.74 -73.57
N THR A 1046 4.05 17.87 -73.11
CA THR A 1046 4.85 17.03 -74.00
C THR A 1046 3.99 16.00 -74.73
N THR A 1047 4.31 15.73 -75.99
CA THR A 1047 3.70 14.65 -76.78
C THR A 1047 4.16 13.28 -76.28
N SER A 1048 5.42 13.20 -75.83
CA SER A 1048 6.04 12.01 -75.23
C SER A 1048 5.76 11.88 -73.73
N SER A 1049 5.87 10.65 -73.23
CA SER A 1049 5.72 10.25 -71.83
C SER A 1049 7.01 9.57 -71.37
N TYR A 1050 7.51 9.94 -70.18
CA TYR A 1050 8.85 9.60 -69.70
C TYR A 1050 8.77 8.67 -68.48
N VAL A 1051 9.67 7.69 -68.41
CA VAL A 1051 9.71 6.75 -67.28
C VAL A 1051 10.35 7.41 -66.06
N ALA A 1052 9.60 7.50 -64.96
CA ALA A 1052 10.03 8.18 -63.74
C ALA A 1052 10.51 7.24 -62.62
N ARG A 1053 10.59 5.92 -62.87
CA ARG A 1053 10.98 4.90 -61.85
C ARG A 1053 12.31 5.17 -61.14
N HIS A 1054 13.24 5.86 -61.78
CA HIS A 1054 14.57 6.18 -61.24
C HIS A 1054 14.68 7.65 -60.84
N GLY A 1055 13.55 8.37 -60.77
CA GLY A 1055 13.51 9.83 -60.67
C GLY A 1055 13.48 10.50 -62.04
N LEU A 1056 13.00 11.75 -62.04
CA LEU A 1056 12.90 12.62 -63.21
C LEU A 1056 13.17 14.06 -62.79
N ALA A 1057 14.07 14.76 -63.49
CA ALA A 1057 14.41 16.15 -63.17
C ALA A 1057 14.10 17.07 -64.35
N LEU A 1058 13.40 18.15 -64.08
CA LEU A 1058 13.10 19.23 -65.03
C LEU A 1058 13.84 20.49 -64.59
N ASP A 1059 14.86 20.86 -65.37
CA ASP A 1059 15.53 22.15 -65.26
C ASP A 1059 14.93 23.11 -66.27
N PHE A 1060 14.57 24.32 -65.86
CA PHE A 1060 14.21 25.37 -66.80
C PHE A 1060 14.64 26.75 -66.32
N GLU A 1061 14.88 27.65 -67.28
CA GLU A 1061 15.11 29.06 -67.00
C GLU A 1061 13.77 29.82 -66.93
N LEU A 1062 13.61 30.67 -65.92
CA LEU A 1062 12.39 31.44 -65.67
C LEU A 1062 12.72 32.93 -65.56
N SER A 1063 11.94 33.77 -66.24
CA SER A 1063 11.93 35.22 -66.06
C SER A 1063 10.48 35.69 -65.89
N ALA A 1064 10.16 36.27 -64.74
CA ALA A 1064 8.79 36.64 -64.38
C ALA A 1064 8.70 38.11 -63.89
N PRO A 1065 8.81 39.12 -64.78
CA PRO A 1065 8.65 40.54 -64.43
C PRO A 1065 7.19 40.84 -64.07
N ILE A 1066 6.83 40.77 -62.79
CA ILE A 1066 5.44 40.98 -62.34
C ILE A 1066 5.22 42.47 -62.08
N THR A 1067 4.48 43.14 -62.99
CA THR A 1067 4.17 44.57 -62.90
C THR A 1067 2.76 44.85 -62.36
N ASP A 1068 1.80 43.93 -62.51
CA ASP A 1068 0.42 44.01 -61.95
C ASP A 1068 0.11 42.82 -61.01
N VAL A 1069 -0.70 43.04 -59.97
CA VAL A 1069 -0.97 42.05 -58.89
C VAL A 1069 -2.15 41.15 -59.22
N LYS A 1070 -2.78 41.35 -60.39
CA LYS A 1070 -3.96 40.61 -60.86
C LYS A 1070 -3.60 39.67 -62.01
N TRP A 1071 -4.14 38.45 -61.99
CA TRP A 1071 -4.11 37.48 -63.10
C TRP A 1071 -2.75 37.26 -63.80
N GLN A 1072 -1.65 37.12 -63.05
CA GLN A 1072 -0.32 36.76 -63.54
C GLN A 1072 0.17 35.50 -62.81
N ILE A 1073 0.45 34.43 -63.54
CA ILE A 1073 0.86 33.12 -62.98
C ILE A 1073 1.60 32.31 -64.05
N VAL A 1074 2.66 31.62 -63.64
CA VAL A 1074 3.40 30.66 -64.44
C VAL A 1074 3.63 29.41 -63.61
N SER A 1075 3.35 28.27 -64.25
CA SER A 1075 3.39 26.98 -63.62
C SER A 1075 4.10 25.96 -64.48
N ALA A 1076 4.89 25.10 -63.84
CA ALA A 1076 5.56 23.97 -64.47
C ALA A 1076 5.26 22.69 -63.66
N PHE A 1077 4.85 21.64 -64.36
CA PHE A 1077 4.41 20.40 -63.77
C PHE A 1077 5.15 19.20 -64.37
N LEU A 1078 5.48 18.25 -63.49
CA LEU A 1078 5.72 16.85 -63.82
C LEU A 1078 4.46 16.07 -63.41
N GLN A 1079 3.59 15.80 -64.38
CA GLN A 1079 2.28 15.17 -64.15
C GLN A 1079 2.30 13.67 -64.52
N PRO A 1080 1.72 12.79 -63.70
CA PRO A 1080 1.49 11.40 -64.08
C PRO A 1080 0.69 11.30 -65.39
N ASP A 1081 1.06 10.37 -66.27
CA ASP A 1081 0.35 10.16 -67.55
C ASP A 1081 -1.14 9.83 -67.31
N ALA A 1082 -1.42 9.11 -66.22
CA ALA A 1082 -2.79 8.75 -65.80
C ALA A 1082 -3.62 9.97 -65.34
N ALA A 1083 -2.99 11.03 -64.83
CA ALA A 1083 -3.69 12.27 -64.46
C ALA A 1083 -4.26 12.97 -65.69
N LEU A 1084 -3.66 12.73 -66.85
CA LEU A 1084 -4.02 13.32 -68.12
C LEU A 1084 -4.94 12.40 -68.96
N GLY A 1085 -5.58 11.41 -68.34
CA GLY A 1085 -6.50 10.47 -68.99
C GLY A 1085 -7.60 11.12 -69.86
N PRO A 1086 -8.24 12.23 -69.43
CA PRO A 1086 -9.27 12.91 -70.23
C PRO A 1086 -8.75 13.66 -71.48
N LEU A 1087 -7.44 13.68 -71.75
CA LEU A 1087 -6.84 14.40 -72.89
C LEU A 1087 -7.42 14.01 -74.25
N SER A 1088 -7.88 12.76 -74.43
CA SER A 1088 -8.37 12.28 -75.72
C SER A 1088 -9.68 12.95 -76.16
N SER A 1089 -10.46 13.47 -75.21
CA SER A 1089 -11.79 14.07 -75.45
C SER A 1089 -11.86 15.56 -75.09
N TRP A 1090 -10.74 16.16 -74.68
CA TRP A 1090 -10.70 17.55 -74.23
C TRP A 1090 -10.52 18.53 -75.39
N ASP A 1091 -11.32 19.61 -75.37
CA ASP A 1091 -11.10 20.75 -76.24
C ASP A 1091 -9.96 21.62 -75.71
N HIS A 1092 -8.78 21.46 -76.31
CA HIS A 1092 -7.56 22.22 -76.09
C HIS A 1092 -7.70 23.75 -76.20
N ARG A 1093 -8.86 24.31 -76.55
CA ARG A 1093 -9.12 25.76 -76.56
C ARG A 1093 -9.71 26.31 -75.25
N THR A 1094 -10.13 25.47 -74.30
CA THR A 1094 -11.04 25.89 -73.19
C THR A 1094 -10.39 26.10 -71.81
N GLY A 1095 -9.12 26.51 -71.74
CA GLY A 1095 -8.43 26.82 -70.47
C GLY A 1095 -7.56 25.67 -69.95
N TYR A 1096 -7.73 25.25 -68.68
CA TYR A 1096 -6.88 24.25 -68.01
C TYR A 1096 -7.00 22.85 -68.64
N VAL A 1097 -5.89 22.10 -68.66
CA VAL A 1097 -5.92 20.68 -69.00
C VAL A 1097 -6.74 19.93 -67.93
N PRO A 1098 -7.77 19.16 -68.31
CA PRO A 1098 -8.55 18.40 -67.35
C PRO A 1098 -7.70 17.30 -66.74
N THR A 1099 -7.52 17.37 -65.43
CA THR A 1099 -6.80 16.36 -64.66
C THR A 1099 -7.79 15.45 -63.94
N THR A 1100 -7.64 14.13 -64.07
CA THR A 1100 -8.29 13.18 -63.18
C THR A 1100 -7.55 13.14 -61.84
N PRO A 1101 -8.27 13.16 -60.69
CA PRO A 1101 -7.64 12.92 -59.39
C PRO A 1101 -6.91 11.56 -59.42
N THR A 1102 -5.60 11.56 -59.16
CA THR A 1102 -4.81 10.33 -59.08
C THR A 1102 -4.15 10.20 -57.73
N THR A 1103 -3.87 8.95 -57.33
CA THR A 1103 -3.05 8.65 -56.15
C THR A 1103 -1.55 8.70 -56.44
N GLU A 1104 -1.15 8.90 -57.70
CA GLU A 1104 0.25 9.09 -58.09
C GLU A 1104 0.67 10.55 -57.84
N PRO A 1105 1.87 10.80 -57.30
CA PRO A 1105 2.31 12.14 -56.96
C PRO A 1105 2.64 12.94 -58.24
N SER A 1106 2.30 14.22 -58.21
CA SER A 1106 2.73 15.20 -59.21
C SER A 1106 3.71 16.19 -58.59
N CYS A 1107 4.57 16.75 -59.42
CA CYS A 1107 5.56 17.75 -59.03
C CYS A 1107 5.19 19.08 -59.66
N ALA A 1108 4.96 20.14 -58.88
CA ALA A 1108 4.40 21.39 -59.40
C ALA A 1108 5.13 22.62 -58.87
N PHE A 1109 5.62 23.49 -59.75
CA PHE A 1109 6.12 24.82 -59.41
C PHE A 1109 5.08 25.83 -59.86
N VAL A 1110 4.65 26.71 -58.97
CA VAL A 1110 3.64 27.73 -59.27
C VAL A 1110 4.11 29.08 -58.73
N PHE A 1111 4.14 30.09 -59.59
CA PHE A 1111 4.55 31.45 -59.22
C PHE A 1111 3.78 32.53 -60.00
N PRO A 1112 3.25 33.57 -59.35
CA PRO A 1112 2.86 33.62 -57.94
C PRO A 1112 1.64 32.72 -57.68
N PRO A 1113 1.38 32.33 -56.41
CA PRO A 1113 0.29 31.41 -56.08
C PRO A 1113 -1.09 32.05 -55.99
N GLY A 1114 -1.21 33.35 -56.27
CA GLY A 1114 -2.45 34.08 -56.16
C GLY A 1114 -2.27 35.56 -56.50
N GLU A 1115 -3.31 36.33 -56.24
CA GLU A 1115 -3.32 37.78 -56.47
C GLU A 1115 -2.83 38.55 -55.24
N GLY A 1116 -2.38 39.78 -55.47
CA GLY A 1116 -1.95 40.70 -54.42
C GLY A 1116 -0.42 40.77 -54.23
N PRO A 1117 0.05 41.80 -53.50
CA PRO A 1117 1.48 42.08 -53.35
C PRO A 1117 2.24 40.96 -52.63
N GLU A 1118 1.64 40.31 -51.63
CA GLU A 1118 2.27 39.21 -50.89
C GLU A 1118 2.52 37.96 -51.74
N ALA A 1119 1.69 37.73 -52.78
CA ALA A 1119 1.81 36.56 -53.62
C ALA A 1119 3.06 36.63 -54.51
N ARG A 1120 3.52 37.84 -54.88
CA ARG A 1120 4.69 38.07 -55.73
C ARG A 1120 6.02 37.64 -55.12
N GLU A 1121 6.04 37.47 -53.81
CA GLU A 1121 7.22 37.04 -53.06
C GLU A 1121 7.17 35.55 -52.75
N ARG A 1122 6.11 34.83 -53.17
CA ARG A 1122 5.84 33.45 -52.78
C ARG A 1122 5.85 32.50 -53.97
N VAL A 1123 6.40 31.31 -53.78
CA VAL A 1123 6.28 30.17 -54.69
C VAL A 1123 5.47 29.07 -54.01
N VAL A 1124 4.57 28.41 -54.72
CA VAL A 1124 3.93 27.19 -54.23
C VAL A 1124 4.60 25.96 -54.86
N PRO A 1125 5.34 25.17 -54.05
CA PRO A 1125 5.81 23.86 -54.41
C PRO A 1125 4.73 22.80 -54.11
N GLY A 1126 4.35 22.00 -55.11
CA GLY A 1126 3.46 20.85 -54.93
C GLY A 1126 2.02 21.19 -54.50
N GLY A 1127 1.57 22.44 -54.71
CA GLY A 1127 0.17 22.86 -54.56
C GLY A 1127 -0.35 23.18 -53.16
N LEU A 1128 0.43 23.01 -52.07
CA LEU A 1128 -0.10 23.05 -50.69
C LEU A 1128 0.57 24.04 -49.72
N LEU A 1129 1.83 24.46 -49.92
CA LEU A 1129 2.56 25.32 -48.95
C LEU A 1129 3.40 26.42 -49.63
N ALA A 1130 2.94 27.67 -49.61
CA ALA A 1130 3.68 28.79 -50.20
C ALA A 1130 4.96 29.17 -49.41
N THR A 1131 6.10 29.29 -50.08
CA THR A 1131 7.40 29.69 -49.51
C THR A 1131 7.81 31.08 -50.01
N HIS A 1132 8.35 31.95 -49.13
CA HIS A 1132 8.74 33.34 -49.47
C HIS A 1132 10.26 33.59 -49.51
N ALA A 1133 11.08 32.61 -49.10
CA ALA A 1133 12.53 32.77 -49.03
C ALA A 1133 13.26 31.43 -49.21
N VAL A 1134 14.48 31.50 -49.76
CA VAL A 1134 15.41 30.37 -49.90
C VAL A 1134 16.65 30.66 -49.03
N HIS A 1135 16.91 29.82 -48.02
CA HIS A 1135 17.95 30.05 -46.99
C HIS A 1135 17.95 31.48 -46.40
N GLY A 1136 16.76 32.02 -46.12
CA GLY A 1136 16.60 33.35 -45.51
C GLY A 1136 16.78 34.53 -46.48
N ARG A 1137 16.94 34.29 -47.78
CA ARG A 1137 16.93 35.33 -48.81
C ARG A 1137 15.58 35.39 -49.53
N PRO A 1138 14.98 36.58 -49.73
CA PRO A 1138 13.74 36.74 -50.48
C PRO A 1138 13.82 36.16 -51.90
N LEU A 1139 12.71 35.63 -52.38
CA LEU A 1139 12.55 35.16 -53.77
C LEU A 1139 12.38 36.39 -54.69
N GLU A 1140 13.46 36.91 -55.26
CA GLU A 1140 13.44 38.05 -56.20
C GLU A 1140 12.92 37.70 -57.61
N LEU A 1141 12.06 36.68 -57.74
CA LEU A 1141 11.53 36.17 -59.01
C LEU A 1141 10.69 37.20 -59.77
N ALA A 1142 10.00 38.09 -59.04
CA ALA A 1142 9.15 39.15 -59.61
C ALA A 1142 9.94 40.27 -60.33
N SER A 1143 11.27 40.30 -60.17
CA SER A 1143 12.14 41.35 -60.75
C SER A 1143 12.28 41.26 -62.27
N GLY A 1144 12.00 40.09 -62.86
CA GLY A 1144 12.31 39.80 -64.25
C GLY A 1144 13.77 39.38 -64.51
N ALA A 1145 14.57 39.18 -63.45
CA ALA A 1145 15.84 38.48 -63.60
C ALA A 1145 15.61 37.02 -64.01
N TRP A 1146 16.59 36.45 -64.72
CA TRP A 1146 16.55 35.05 -65.13
C TRP A 1146 17.05 34.15 -64.00
N HIS A 1147 16.23 33.18 -63.62
CA HIS A 1147 16.53 32.18 -62.59
C HIS A 1147 16.46 30.76 -63.15
N ARG A 1148 17.26 29.86 -62.61
CA ARG A 1148 17.22 28.42 -62.93
C ARG A 1148 16.38 27.69 -61.90
N VAL A 1149 15.27 27.11 -62.33
CA VAL A 1149 14.39 26.30 -61.48
C VAL A 1149 14.65 24.83 -61.78
N ARG A 1150 14.85 24.02 -60.73
CA ARG A 1150 14.82 22.56 -60.81
C ARG A 1150 13.58 22.04 -60.12
N LEU A 1151 12.71 21.33 -60.85
CA LEU A 1151 11.78 20.37 -60.25
C LEU A 1151 12.39 18.98 -60.33
N GLN A 1152 12.41 18.28 -59.21
CA GLN A 1152 12.93 16.94 -59.09
C GLN A 1152 11.85 16.03 -58.53
N LEU A 1153 11.38 15.09 -59.34
CA LEU A 1153 10.69 13.92 -58.85
C LEU A 1153 11.76 12.89 -58.44
N LEU A 1154 11.84 12.58 -57.16
CA LEU A 1154 12.80 11.63 -56.60
C LEU A 1154 12.35 10.17 -56.85
N PRO A 1155 13.27 9.18 -56.84
CA PRO A 1155 12.93 7.77 -57.05
C PRO A 1155 11.91 7.21 -56.04
N ASP A 1156 11.81 7.83 -54.86
CA ASP A 1156 10.84 7.48 -53.81
C ASP A 1156 9.48 8.20 -53.96
N GLY A 1157 9.29 8.93 -55.07
CA GLY A 1157 8.05 9.64 -55.40
C GLY A 1157 7.91 11.02 -54.76
N ARG A 1158 8.87 11.47 -53.95
CA ARG A 1158 8.86 12.84 -53.41
C ARG A 1158 9.10 13.86 -54.51
N CYS A 1159 8.39 14.98 -54.40
CA CYS A 1159 8.72 16.16 -55.17
C CYS A 1159 9.75 17.03 -54.44
N ALA A 1160 10.73 17.56 -55.14
CA ALA A 1160 11.78 18.41 -54.60
C ALA A 1160 12.07 19.58 -55.54
N MET A 1161 12.47 20.72 -55.00
CA MET A 1161 12.70 21.95 -55.76
C MET A 1161 13.95 22.68 -55.34
N ALA A 1162 14.62 23.23 -56.35
CA ALA A 1162 15.76 24.12 -56.17
C ALA A 1162 15.64 25.35 -57.07
N LEU A 1163 16.18 26.45 -56.58
CA LEU A 1163 16.31 27.70 -57.32
C LEU A 1163 17.79 28.08 -57.36
N ASP A 1164 18.32 28.33 -58.57
CA ASP A 1164 19.71 28.69 -58.82
C ASP A 1164 20.73 27.72 -58.18
N GLY A 1165 20.43 26.42 -58.24
CA GLY A 1165 21.26 25.35 -57.66
C GLY A 1165 21.06 25.14 -56.16
N ILE A 1166 20.22 25.96 -55.51
CA ILE A 1166 19.97 25.94 -54.08
C ILE A 1166 18.64 25.23 -53.80
N ALA A 1167 18.71 24.07 -53.17
CA ALA A 1167 17.55 23.30 -52.76
C ALA A 1167 16.78 24.04 -51.65
N PHE A 1168 15.47 24.22 -51.81
CA PHE A 1168 14.65 24.95 -50.83
C PHE A 1168 13.41 24.21 -50.34
N TRP A 1169 12.98 23.16 -51.05
CA TRP A 1169 11.80 22.38 -50.66
C TRP A 1169 11.90 20.93 -51.08
N ILE A 1170 11.46 20.02 -50.21
CA ILE A 1170 11.21 18.60 -50.49
C ILE A 1170 9.86 18.25 -49.83
N GLY A 1171 8.94 17.71 -50.62
CA GLY A 1171 7.61 17.28 -50.18
C GLY A 1171 7.60 15.91 -49.48
N PRO A 1172 6.44 15.53 -48.91
CA PRO A 1172 6.29 14.25 -48.22
C PRO A 1172 6.39 13.05 -49.19
N PRO A 1173 6.78 11.86 -48.70
CA PRO A 1173 6.89 10.65 -49.50
C PRO A 1173 5.54 10.21 -50.06
N ALA A 1174 5.55 9.80 -51.33
CA ALA A 1174 4.35 9.27 -51.99
C ALA A 1174 4.20 7.76 -51.76
N GLU A 1175 2.98 7.27 -51.66
CA GLU A 1175 2.71 5.83 -51.52
C GLU A 1175 3.05 5.04 -52.78
N ARG A 1176 2.85 5.64 -53.96
CA ARG A 1176 3.12 5.03 -55.27
C ARG A 1176 3.80 6.05 -56.18
N PRO A 1177 5.12 5.97 -56.40
CA PRO A 1177 5.80 6.84 -57.38
C PRO A 1177 5.24 6.57 -58.78
N PRO A 1178 5.11 7.60 -59.64
CA PRO A 1178 4.52 7.44 -60.95
C PRO A 1178 5.48 6.66 -61.84
N VAL A 1179 4.93 5.74 -62.63
CA VAL A 1179 5.74 4.96 -63.57
C VAL A 1179 6.07 5.79 -64.81
N ARG A 1180 5.11 6.60 -65.25
CA ARG A 1180 5.20 7.44 -66.45
C ARG A 1180 4.68 8.85 -66.19
N THR A 1181 5.43 9.84 -66.65
CA THR A 1181 5.22 11.26 -66.35
C THR A 1181 5.41 12.12 -67.60
N ARG A 1182 4.62 13.19 -67.73
CA ARG A 1182 4.76 14.22 -68.76
C ARG A 1182 5.16 15.55 -68.16
N VAL A 1183 5.75 16.42 -68.99
CA VAL A 1183 5.97 17.82 -68.63
C VAL A 1183 4.78 18.63 -69.12
N GLN A 1184 4.24 19.50 -68.25
CA GLN A 1184 3.20 20.47 -68.59
C GLN A 1184 3.65 21.85 -68.11
N LEU A 1185 3.54 22.83 -68.99
CA LEU A 1185 3.76 24.24 -68.70
C LEU A 1185 2.43 24.97 -68.90
N GLU A 1186 2.11 25.91 -68.03
CA GLU A 1186 0.89 26.71 -68.16
C GLU A 1186 1.02 28.05 -67.44
N GLY A 1187 0.07 28.93 -67.72
CA GLY A 1187 -0.18 30.08 -66.89
C GLY A 1187 -1.01 31.15 -67.59
N ASN A 1188 -0.99 32.34 -67.02
CA ASN A 1188 -1.67 33.51 -67.53
C ASN A 1188 -0.77 34.74 -67.35
N SER A 1189 -0.68 35.61 -68.35
CA SER A 1189 0.26 36.73 -68.37
C SER A 1189 -0.40 37.96 -68.96
N VAL A 1190 -1.14 38.71 -68.13
CA VAL A 1190 -1.79 39.97 -68.53
C VAL A 1190 -0.85 41.15 -68.34
N GLY A 1191 -0.44 41.78 -69.44
CA GLY A 1191 0.37 43.01 -69.39
C GLY A 1191 1.86 42.83 -69.04
N THR A 1192 2.31 41.59 -68.85
CA THR A 1192 3.72 41.22 -68.63
C THR A 1192 4.13 40.06 -69.54
N ARG A 1193 5.42 39.72 -69.53
CA ARG A 1193 5.95 38.55 -70.24
C ARG A 1193 6.51 37.57 -69.22
N LEU A 1194 5.72 36.59 -68.80
CA LEU A 1194 6.24 35.46 -68.02
C LEU A 1194 6.87 34.45 -68.99
N LEU A 1195 8.18 34.27 -68.89
CA LEU A 1195 8.98 33.56 -69.89
C LEU A 1195 9.62 32.30 -69.29
N ILE A 1196 9.48 31.17 -70.00
CA ILE A 1196 10.24 29.95 -69.74
C ILE A 1196 11.26 29.79 -70.87
N GLY A 1197 12.54 29.95 -70.55
CA GLY A 1197 13.67 29.82 -71.47
C GLY A 1197 14.10 28.38 -71.66
N HIS A 1198 15.41 28.15 -71.78
CA HIS A 1198 16.00 26.82 -71.99
C HIS A 1198 15.51 25.80 -70.95
N LEU A 1199 15.02 24.65 -71.41
CA LEU A 1199 14.46 23.59 -70.58
C LEU A 1199 15.14 22.24 -70.86
N ARG A 1200 15.56 21.53 -69.82
CA ARG A 1200 16.19 20.20 -69.90
C ARG A 1200 15.49 19.21 -68.99
N LEU A 1201 15.14 18.05 -69.55
CA LEU A 1201 14.57 16.93 -68.82
C LEU A 1201 15.60 15.81 -68.69
N TRP A 1202 15.81 15.31 -67.48
CA TRP A 1202 16.75 14.25 -67.17
C TRP A 1202 16.03 13.06 -66.54
N SER A 1203 16.45 11.85 -66.90
CA SER A 1203 16.19 10.66 -66.07
C SER A 1203 17.12 10.68 -64.87
N GLY A 1204 16.68 10.15 -63.73
CA GLY A 1204 17.51 10.08 -62.53
C GLY A 1204 17.46 11.34 -61.67
N VAL A 1205 18.47 11.46 -60.80
CA VAL A 1205 18.76 12.65 -60.01
C VAL A 1205 20.11 13.20 -60.50
N PRO A 1206 20.12 14.14 -61.46
CA PRO A 1206 21.36 14.71 -61.98
C PRO A 1206 22.06 15.58 -60.93
N PRO A 1207 23.39 15.74 -61.01
CA PRO A 1207 24.17 16.58 -60.10
C PRO A 1207 23.84 18.07 -60.28
N GLY A 1208 24.43 18.92 -59.44
CA GLY A 1208 24.30 20.39 -59.51
C GLY A 1208 23.33 21.01 -58.50
N VAL A 1209 22.64 20.18 -57.70
CA VAL A 1209 21.88 20.61 -56.53
C VAL A 1209 22.32 19.79 -55.33
N ASP A 1210 22.69 20.48 -54.25
CA ASP A 1210 23.00 19.85 -52.98
C ASP A 1210 21.70 19.68 -52.15
N TRP A 1211 21.00 18.57 -52.40
CA TRP A 1211 19.76 18.22 -51.70
C TRP A 1211 19.97 17.95 -50.20
N THR A 1212 21.21 17.89 -49.72
CA THR A 1212 21.53 17.61 -48.31
C THR A 1212 21.41 18.84 -47.41
N ARG A 1213 21.34 20.04 -47.97
CA ARG A 1213 21.28 21.32 -47.23
C ARG A 1213 19.87 21.76 -46.83
N ILE A 1214 18.83 21.06 -47.27
CA ILE A 1214 17.47 21.32 -46.80
C ILE A 1214 17.38 20.81 -45.36
N GLN A 1215 17.35 21.73 -44.40
CA GLN A 1215 16.94 21.39 -43.04
C GLN A 1215 15.45 21.05 -43.10
N SER A 1216 15.12 19.81 -42.74
CA SER A 1216 13.75 19.40 -42.42
C SER A 1216 13.14 20.47 -41.51
N PRO A 1217 11.91 20.96 -41.75
CA PRO A 1217 11.28 21.91 -40.85
C PRO A 1217 11.19 21.25 -39.47
N LYS A 1218 12.09 21.63 -38.57
CA LYS A 1218 11.98 21.30 -37.14
C LYS A 1218 10.60 21.77 -36.72
N GLY A 1219 9.85 20.92 -36.01
CA GLY A 1219 8.57 21.27 -35.41
C GLY A 1219 8.70 22.56 -34.61
N ARG A 1220 8.33 23.68 -35.24
CA ARG A 1220 7.91 24.88 -34.53
C ARG A 1220 6.49 24.58 -34.09
N GLU A 1221 6.30 24.48 -32.80
CA GLU A 1221 5.00 24.63 -32.16
C GLU A 1221 4.25 25.76 -32.86
N ALA A 1222 3.04 25.47 -33.32
CA ALA A 1222 2.11 26.53 -33.65
C ALA A 1222 1.99 27.43 -32.40
N PRO A 1223 2.15 28.75 -32.54
CA PRO A 1223 1.94 29.64 -31.40
C PRO A 1223 0.53 29.40 -30.84
N PRO A 1224 0.33 29.42 -29.51
CA PRO A 1224 -0.99 29.27 -28.92
C PRO A 1224 -1.89 30.34 -29.51
N GLY A 1225 -2.96 29.91 -30.18
CA GLY A 1225 -3.99 30.82 -30.68
C GLY A 1225 -4.55 31.64 -29.51
N PRO A 1226 -4.74 32.95 -29.66
CA PRO A 1226 -5.29 33.77 -28.59
C PRO A 1226 -6.71 33.29 -28.27
N ASP A 1227 -7.03 33.29 -26.97
CA ASP A 1227 -8.36 33.08 -26.42
C ASP A 1227 -9.44 33.75 -27.30
N GLY A 1228 -10.41 32.95 -27.75
CA GLY A 1228 -11.46 33.41 -28.63
C GLY A 1228 -12.72 32.59 -28.41
N ALA A 1229 -13.62 33.13 -27.59
CA ALA A 1229 -14.96 32.63 -27.31
C ALA A 1229 -15.62 31.90 -28.50
N SER A 1230 -16.07 30.68 -28.25
CA SER A 1230 -16.98 29.95 -29.12
C SER A 1230 -18.33 30.68 -29.20
N ARG A 1231 -18.47 31.63 -30.12
CA ARG A 1231 -19.78 32.01 -30.65
C ARG A 1231 -20.14 31.03 -31.75
N ARG A 1232 -21.11 30.16 -31.45
CA ARG A 1232 -21.91 29.45 -32.44
C ARG A 1232 -22.38 30.45 -33.51
N ILE A 1233 -21.97 30.26 -34.75
CA ILE A 1233 -22.65 30.84 -35.91
C ILE A 1233 -22.99 29.69 -36.84
N GLY A 1234 -24.29 29.52 -37.05
CA GLY A 1234 -24.87 28.41 -37.78
C GLY A 1234 -24.47 28.38 -39.25
N THR A 1235 -24.44 27.17 -39.77
CA THR A 1235 -24.49 26.85 -41.19
C THR A 1235 -25.67 27.58 -41.85
N LYS A 1236 -25.35 28.58 -42.68
CA LYS A 1236 -26.20 28.96 -43.82
C LYS A 1236 -25.51 28.49 -45.09
N ARG A 1237 -26.11 27.49 -45.73
CA ARG A 1237 -26.04 27.30 -47.19
C ARG A 1237 -26.45 28.61 -47.85
N VAL A 1238 -25.62 29.16 -48.72
CA VAL A 1238 -26.03 29.89 -49.94
C VAL A 1238 -24.85 29.85 -50.94
N PHE A 1239 -25.12 29.22 -52.09
CA PHE A 1239 -24.38 29.10 -53.37
C PHE A 1239 -22.98 28.47 -53.41
#